data_AF-A0A2E7ZEL2-F1
#
_entry.id   AF-A0A2E7ZEL2-F1
#
_cell.length_a   1.000
_cell.length_b   1.000
_cell.length_c   1.000
_cell.angle_alpha   90.00
_cell.angle_beta   90.00
_cell.angle_gamma   90.00
#
_symmetry.space_group_name_H-M   'P 1'
#
loop_
_entity.id
_entity.type
_entity.pdbx_description
1 polymer ?
#
loop_
_entity_poly.entity_id
_entity_poly.type
_entity_poly.pdbx_seq_one_letter_code
_entity_poly.pdbx_strand_id
1 'polypeptide(L)'
;MASVPEIMIKKSNFSFIKFIAALICISISSQYAYAQWRTQTITLLPGWNGVYLHVDPSHQNIGDLEGLDPNITDIWLWKPKLKSDQFIQDPDIPTDGKSRWVRWNKDLGPSSSLQRLVGNAAYLVKYGVKAEDGTWAPDVNAKWNIKGVPVPPNYSWTSTGLNFFGLADDPDKGASFEKFFPASILNGESPAEFYTYRGGELSDEAEDKNPAEVFAKRNTPVQRGEAFWMRVGDSFNSYFGSFDLVLQETKGAHFGETKEQYRILIRNRVEEALSVTMALRSTEEAPSGQPEIKNGIKVLVKGEPNLTDLSYGYKKLEEGPSVWTLSPAKAGAVGAGSSQEIIIGIDRHNMDGKPGDLFGGILEFTDSLGLIKYEVPISAIIPANSGLWVGSVQVGFVRHDITFFRKKNEKEVETDEDGKAISEGINDTYGAVGENYPLRFIFHRHNSDNPTTTLYQRLFYGLRKGAELSTDFIITNDERALDKKSLKTARRVASAHLPWSKANAGWECSGEFDLGKETTVKVNLPYNDRISNPFIHAYHPDHDNLDAKFKSELNQGYESWGINREMTFRIDEPKDDFNSLVSVGRQFSGEFHEKVELTGVGVEKKAYHAKGIFELNRVNESNEVVEYDDSDPEPAGEVPEQADEEQVDVQDGDPETPDTGGDGNEKPDDDEGDGDGGD
;
A
#
# COMPACT_ATOMS: atom_id res chain seq x y z
N MET A 1 38.01 41.01 53.53
CA MET A 1 36.59 40.87 53.95
C MET A 1 35.72 41.33 52.79
N ALA A 2 34.65 40.59 52.57
CA ALA A 2 33.83 40.53 51.37
C ALA A 2 33.17 41.84 50.91
N SER A 3 32.92 41.95 49.61
CA SER A 3 31.57 42.16 49.05
C SER A 3 31.57 41.96 47.53
N VAL A 4 30.76 40.99 47.09
CA VAL A 4 30.45 40.64 45.69
C VAL A 4 29.56 41.71 45.05
N PRO A 5 29.74 42.09 43.76
CA PRO A 5 28.79 42.95 43.06
C PRO A 5 27.71 42.16 42.32
N GLU A 6 26.51 42.73 42.33
CA GLU A 6 25.27 42.27 41.70
C GLU A 6 25.41 42.03 40.19
N ILE A 7 24.94 40.88 39.72
CA ILE A 7 24.72 40.60 38.30
C ILE A 7 23.21 40.73 38.03
N MET A 8 22.89 41.68 37.14
CA MET A 8 21.56 41.92 36.58
C MET A 8 20.97 40.65 35.93
N ILE A 9 19.82 40.19 36.43
CA ILE A 9 18.96 39.23 35.73
C ILE A 9 18.12 39.99 34.70
N LYS A 10 18.51 39.93 33.43
CA LYS A 10 17.68 40.37 32.30
C LYS A 10 16.55 39.36 32.08
N LYS A 11 15.30 39.80 32.30
CA LYS A 11 14.07 39.12 31.85
C LYS A 11 14.07 39.03 30.32
N SER A 12 14.04 37.80 29.78
CA SER A 12 13.80 37.53 28.37
C SER A 12 13.05 36.20 28.19
N ASN A 13 11.83 36.11 28.73
CA ASN A 13 10.93 34.96 28.54
C ASN A 13 9.57 35.42 28.01
N PHE A 14 9.53 36.04 26.83
CA PHE A 14 8.24 36.39 26.19
C PHE A 14 8.18 36.19 24.67
N SER A 15 9.22 35.63 24.03
CA SER A 15 9.23 35.39 22.57
C SER A 15 9.26 33.92 22.14
N PHE A 16 9.54 32.98 23.05
CA PHE A 16 9.66 31.55 22.69
C PHE A 16 8.32 30.80 22.66
N ILE A 17 7.31 31.28 23.39
CA ILE A 17 5.98 30.66 23.47
C ILE A 17 5.14 30.93 22.21
N LYS A 18 5.42 32.01 21.46
CA LYS A 18 4.73 32.28 20.19
C LYS A 18 5.26 31.45 19.01
N PHE A 19 6.50 30.96 19.09
CA PHE A 19 7.07 30.08 18.06
C PHE A 19 6.63 28.62 18.24
N ILE A 20 6.42 28.17 19.48
CA ILE A 20 5.86 26.84 19.79
C ILE A 20 4.37 26.78 19.44
N ALA A 21 3.61 27.88 19.59
CA ALA A 21 2.21 27.93 19.14
C ALA A 21 2.07 27.94 17.60
N ALA A 22 3.07 28.44 16.87
CA ALA A 22 3.07 28.41 15.40
C ALA A 22 3.49 27.05 14.82
N LEU A 23 4.38 26.30 15.49
CA LEU A 23 4.73 24.94 15.06
C LEU A 23 3.70 23.86 15.45
N ILE A 24 2.92 24.08 16.52
CA ILE A 24 1.82 23.17 16.91
C ILE A 24 0.54 23.40 16.07
N CYS A 25 0.43 24.53 15.35
CA CYS A 25 -0.69 24.79 14.45
C CYS A 25 -0.51 24.28 13.01
N ILE A 26 0.63 23.68 12.65
CA ILE A 26 0.88 23.08 11.32
C ILE A 26 0.87 21.53 11.35
N SER A 27 0.62 20.93 12.52
CA SER A 27 0.40 19.48 12.68
C SER A 27 -1.07 19.10 12.96
N ILE A 28 -2.02 19.97 12.59
CA ILE A 28 -3.35 19.47 12.20
C ILE A 28 -3.15 18.91 10.80
N SER A 29 -2.72 17.65 10.74
CA SER A 29 -3.02 16.82 9.59
C SER A 29 -4.52 16.91 9.39
N SER A 30 -4.94 17.74 8.43
CA SER A 30 -6.19 17.53 7.74
C SER A 30 -6.12 16.09 7.28
N GLN A 31 -6.80 15.20 8.02
CA GLN A 31 -7.11 13.86 7.56
C GLN A 31 -7.98 14.08 6.33
N TYR A 32 -7.31 14.22 5.20
CA TYR A 32 -7.91 14.12 3.89
C TYR A 32 -8.52 12.72 3.84
N ALA A 33 -9.83 12.65 4.05
CA ALA A 33 -10.56 11.42 3.94
C ALA A 33 -10.60 11.06 2.46
N TYR A 34 -9.79 10.07 2.07
CA TYR A 34 -9.81 9.48 0.74
C TYR A 34 -11.14 8.76 0.53
N ALA A 35 -12.09 9.44 -0.08
CA ALA A 35 -13.45 8.97 -0.14
C ALA A 35 -14.04 9.10 -1.54
N GLN A 36 -14.89 8.14 -1.90
CA GLN A 36 -15.57 8.08 -3.19
C GLN A 36 -16.83 8.94 -3.12
N TRP A 37 -17.17 9.61 -4.21
CA TRP A 37 -18.22 10.61 -4.23
C TRP A 37 -19.43 10.14 -5.01
N ARG A 38 -20.59 10.46 -4.48
CA ARG A 38 -21.89 10.19 -5.09
C ARG A 38 -22.88 11.27 -4.71
N THR A 39 -23.74 11.64 -5.66
CA THR A 39 -24.86 12.55 -5.40
C THR A 39 -26.12 11.75 -5.12
N GLN A 40 -26.72 11.98 -3.96
CA GLN A 40 -28.07 11.52 -3.61
C GLN A 40 -29.07 12.64 -3.93
N THR A 41 -30.09 12.34 -4.72
CA THR A 41 -31.20 13.27 -5.00
C THR A 41 -32.41 12.93 -4.13
N ILE A 42 -32.97 13.91 -3.45
CA ILE A 42 -34.09 13.76 -2.51
C ILE A 42 -35.22 14.70 -2.95
N THR A 43 -36.45 14.18 -3.01
CA THR A 43 -37.62 15.02 -3.30
C THR A 43 -38.12 15.64 -2.00
N LEU A 44 -38.26 16.96 -1.95
CA LEU A 44 -38.82 17.67 -0.80
C LEU A 44 -40.20 18.23 -1.15
N LEU A 45 -41.20 17.91 -0.34
CA LEU A 45 -42.54 18.48 -0.38
C LEU A 45 -42.57 19.76 0.46
N PRO A 46 -43.38 20.78 0.14
CA PRO A 46 -43.59 21.93 1.02
C PRO A 46 -43.97 21.49 2.44
N GLY A 47 -43.24 21.97 3.46
CA GLY A 47 -43.38 21.58 4.86
C GLY A 47 -42.34 20.57 5.35
N TRP A 48 -42.72 19.73 6.33
CA TRP A 48 -41.83 18.77 6.97
C TRP A 48 -41.75 17.44 6.22
N ASN A 49 -40.52 17.01 5.95
CA ASN A 49 -40.18 15.79 5.23
C ASN A 49 -39.31 14.89 6.11
N GLY A 50 -39.52 13.58 6.02
CA GLY A 50 -38.61 12.57 6.57
C GLY A 50 -37.56 12.21 5.54
N VAL A 51 -36.30 12.47 5.83
CA VAL A 51 -35.18 12.29 4.90
C VAL A 51 -34.18 11.29 5.46
N TYR A 52 -33.69 10.36 4.63
CA TYR A 52 -32.63 9.43 5.00
C TYR A 52 -31.42 9.60 4.09
N LEU A 53 -30.23 9.70 4.67
CA LEU A 53 -28.99 9.88 3.91
C LEU A 53 -28.25 8.56 3.72
N HIS A 54 -28.10 8.15 2.45
CA HIS A 54 -27.26 7.01 2.01
C HIS A 54 -25.84 7.46 1.63
N VAL A 55 -25.60 8.76 1.64
CA VAL A 55 -24.28 9.36 1.50
C VAL A 55 -23.91 10.13 2.77
N ASP A 56 -22.62 10.25 3.07
CA ASP A 56 -22.06 11.04 4.15
C ASP A 56 -21.47 12.34 3.59
N PRO A 57 -22.18 13.48 3.72
CA PRO A 57 -21.71 14.78 3.27
C PRO A 57 -20.97 15.56 4.38
N SER A 58 -20.46 14.90 5.44
CA SER A 58 -19.82 15.56 6.59
C SER A 58 -18.52 16.32 6.29
N HIS A 59 -18.04 16.27 5.04
CA HIS A 59 -16.90 17.04 4.56
C HIS A 59 -17.11 18.56 4.60
N GLN A 60 -18.36 19.03 4.67
CA GLN A 60 -18.74 20.45 4.80
C GLN A 60 -19.74 20.69 5.93
N ASN A 61 -19.82 21.94 6.40
CA ASN A 61 -20.89 22.36 7.30
C ASN A 61 -22.19 22.52 6.51
N ILE A 62 -23.34 22.34 7.16
CA ILE A 62 -24.66 22.40 6.50
C ILE A 62 -24.86 23.72 5.75
N GLY A 63 -24.55 24.86 6.38
CA GLY A 63 -24.77 26.17 5.76
C GLY A 63 -23.92 26.45 4.52
N ASP A 64 -22.82 25.72 4.35
CA ASP A 64 -21.89 25.83 3.23
C ASP A 64 -22.00 24.65 2.26
N LEU A 65 -22.94 23.74 2.50
CA LEU A 65 -23.06 22.50 1.76
C LEU A 65 -23.42 22.78 0.31
N GLU A 66 -22.60 22.29 -0.61
CA GLU A 66 -22.90 22.34 -2.04
C GLU A 66 -24.24 21.65 -2.32
N GLY A 67 -25.15 22.38 -2.96
CA GLY A 67 -26.50 21.87 -3.28
C GLY A 67 -27.55 22.06 -2.19
N LEU A 68 -27.26 22.73 -1.05
CA LEU A 68 -28.29 23.10 -0.08
C LEU A 68 -29.34 24.01 -0.72
N ASP A 69 -30.60 23.57 -0.74
CA ASP A 69 -31.71 24.39 -1.24
C ASP A 69 -31.96 25.59 -0.31
N PRO A 70 -32.01 26.83 -0.82
CA PRO A 70 -32.17 28.02 0.00
C PRO A 70 -33.50 28.08 0.76
N ASN A 71 -34.51 27.30 0.38
CA ASN A 71 -35.81 27.25 1.06
C ASN A 71 -35.84 26.24 2.21
N ILE A 72 -34.77 25.46 2.43
CA ILE A 72 -34.65 24.61 3.63
C ILE A 72 -34.36 25.51 4.84
N THR A 73 -35.27 25.53 5.81
CA THR A 73 -35.16 26.38 7.00
C THR A 73 -34.62 25.64 8.22
N ASP A 74 -34.95 24.35 8.34
CA ASP A 74 -34.64 23.52 9.50
C ASP A 74 -34.26 22.10 9.10
N ILE A 75 -33.21 21.56 9.74
CA ILE A 75 -32.79 20.16 9.58
C ILE A 75 -32.54 19.57 10.96
N TRP A 76 -33.30 18.55 11.33
CA TRP A 76 -33.25 17.93 12.65
C TRP A 76 -32.79 16.48 12.53
N LEU A 77 -31.67 16.14 13.18
CA LEU A 77 -31.10 14.80 13.21
C LEU A 77 -31.71 13.97 14.33
N TRP A 78 -32.18 12.77 14.01
CA TRP A 78 -32.67 11.82 14.99
C TRP A 78 -31.52 11.14 15.76
N LYS A 79 -31.53 11.21 17.09
CA LYS A 79 -30.62 10.45 17.96
C LYS A 79 -31.39 9.61 18.98
N PRO A 80 -31.52 8.28 18.77
CA PRO A 80 -32.43 7.44 19.56
C PRO A 80 -32.03 7.25 21.04
N LYS A 81 -30.80 7.57 21.47
CA LYS A 81 -30.29 7.29 22.83
C LYS A 81 -30.19 8.55 23.71
N LEU A 82 -31.02 8.64 24.78
CA LEU A 82 -30.80 9.36 26.05
C LEU A 82 -31.49 8.59 27.22
N LYS A 83 -31.09 8.85 28.48
CA LYS A 83 -31.27 8.06 29.74
C LYS A 83 -32.57 7.22 29.90
N SER A 84 -32.44 6.12 30.64
CA SER A 84 -33.33 4.95 30.87
C SER A 84 -34.79 5.16 31.31
N ASP A 85 -35.35 6.37 31.31
CA ASP A 85 -36.54 6.68 32.11
C ASP A 85 -37.70 7.32 31.32
N GLN A 86 -37.87 7.01 30.04
CA GLN A 86 -39.03 7.49 29.25
C GLN A 86 -39.71 6.34 28.48
N PHE A 87 -40.86 5.89 28.98
CA PHE A 87 -41.87 5.22 28.16
C PHE A 87 -42.57 6.28 27.31
N ILE A 88 -42.59 6.09 26.00
CA ILE A 88 -43.15 7.05 25.03
C ILE A 88 -44.23 6.32 24.22
N GLN A 89 -45.44 6.88 24.18
CA GLN A 89 -46.61 6.33 23.47
C GLN A 89 -46.77 6.92 22.04
N ASP A 90 -46.11 8.04 21.71
CA ASP A 90 -46.24 8.78 20.44
C ASP A 90 -44.89 9.17 19.81
N PRO A 91 -44.79 9.41 18.49
CA PRO A 91 -43.58 9.99 17.89
C PRO A 91 -43.22 11.31 18.59
N ASP A 92 -41.93 11.47 18.92
CA ASP A 92 -41.44 12.58 19.75
C ASP A 92 -41.57 13.90 18.99
N ILE A 93 -42.63 14.67 19.30
CA ILE A 93 -42.85 16.00 18.74
C ILE A 93 -41.65 16.86 19.15
N PRO A 94 -40.93 17.46 18.21
CA PRO A 94 -39.65 18.07 18.54
C PRO A 94 -39.89 19.41 19.27
N THR A 95 -39.85 19.34 20.59
CA THR A 95 -39.95 20.50 21.49
C THR A 95 -38.59 20.74 22.15
N ASP A 96 -38.25 22.00 22.41
CA ASP A 96 -36.94 22.39 22.91
C ASP A 96 -36.66 21.93 24.35
N GLY A 97 -35.42 21.47 24.58
CA GLY A 97 -34.84 21.23 25.91
C GLY A 97 -34.77 19.78 26.39
N LYS A 98 -35.59 18.86 25.86
CA LYS A 98 -35.60 17.42 26.27
C LYS A 98 -35.67 16.42 25.11
N SER A 99 -35.63 16.90 23.88
CA SER A 99 -35.89 16.09 22.70
C SER A 99 -34.66 15.32 22.20
N ARG A 100 -34.91 14.16 21.58
CA ARG A 100 -33.90 13.32 20.89
C ARG A 100 -33.40 13.90 19.56
N TRP A 101 -33.86 15.10 19.20
CA TRP A 101 -33.49 15.82 17.99
C TRP A 101 -32.31 16.77 18.22
N VAL A 102 -31.32 16.71 17.32
CA VAL A 102 -30.24 17.71 17.24
C VAL A 102 -30.51 18.61 16.04
N ARG A 103 -30.57 19.93 16.25
CA ARG A 103 -31.17 20.88 15.30
C ARG A 103 -30.13 21.76 14.60
N TRP A 104 -30.28 21.88 13.29
CA TRP A 104 -29.78 22.98 12.48
C TRP A 104 -30.95 23.89 12.07
N ASN A 105 -30.71 25.20 12.14
CA ASN A 105 -31.64 26.22 11.67
C ASN A 105 -30.85 27.26 10.85
N LYS A 106 -31.43 27.65 9.72
CA LYS A 106 -30.81 28.56 8.75
C LYS A 106 -30.42 29.90 9.37
N ASP A 107 -31.27 30.47 10.22
CA ASP A 107 -31.04 31.80 10.81
C ASP A 107 -30.04 31.77 11.97
N LEU A 108 -29.92 30.63 12.65
CA LEU A 108 -28.91 30.42 13.70
C LEU A 108 -27.52 30.13 13.11
N GLY A 109 -27.46 29.55 11.91
CA GLY A 109 -26.22 29.24 11.21
C GLY A 109 -25.21 28.49 12.10
N PRO A 110 -23.99 29.04 12.33
CA PRO A 110 -22.97 28.44 13.20
C PRO A 110 -23.37 28.23 14.66
N SER A 111 -24.45 28.88 15.13
CA SER A 111 -24.96 28.72 16.50
C SER A 111 -25.88 27.51 16.68
N SER A 112 -26.21 26.81 15.59
CA SER A 112 -26.99 25.58 15.63
C SER A 112 -26.26 24.43 16.35
N SER A 113 -26.99 23.54 17.02
CA SER A 113 -26.39 22.37 17.69
C SER A 113 -25.96 21.28 16.70
N LEU A 114 -26.63 21.18 15.55
CA LEU A 114 -26.20 20.38 14.41
C LEU A 114 -25.44 21.29 13.44
N GLN A 115 -24.19 20.94 13.14
CA GLN A 115 -23.36 21.70 12.19
C GLN A 115 -23.07 20.92 10.90
N ARG A 116 -23.18 19.59 10.94
CA ARG A 116 -22.86 18.68 9.82
C ARG A 116 -23.88 17.57 9.73
N LEU A 117 -24.23 17.20 8.50
CA LEU A 117 -24.96 15.96 8.26
C LEU A 117 -23.98 14.79 8.27
N VAL A 118 -24.48 13.63 8.67
CA VAL A 118 -23.81 12.34 8.64
C VAL A 118 -24.64 11.34 7.84
N GLY A 119 -23.97 10.40 7.17
CA GLY A 119 -24.64 9.31 6.45
C GLY A 119 -25.24 8.26 7.40
N ASN A 120 -26.09 7.39 6.87
CA ASN A 120 -26.83 6.36 7.63
C ASN A 120 -27.65 6.95 8.77
N ALA A 121 -28.26 8.09 8.51
CA ALA A 121 -29.03 8.81 9.50
C ALA A 121 -30.32 9.35 8.90
N ALA A 122 -31.33 9.41 9.77
CA ALA A 122 -32.64 9.94 9.47
C ALA A 122 -32.79 11.36 10.01
N TYR A 123 -33.42 12.23 9.22
CA TYR A 123 -33.60 13.64 9.47
C TYR A 123 -35.05 14.05 9.26
N LEU A 124 -35.46 15.11 9.96
CA LEU A 124 -36.59 15.93 9.55
C LEU A 124 -36.07 17.18 8.87
N VAL A 125 -36.62 17.48 7.70
CA VAL A 125 -36.22 18.62 6.88
C VAL A 125 -37.46 19.47 6.59
N LYS A 126 -37.43 20.73 7.04
CA LYS A 126 -38.49 21.71 6.74
C LYS A 126 -38.11 22.48 5.48
N TYR A 127 -38.94 22.34 4.45
CA TYR A 127 -38.78 23.01 3.17
C TYR A 127 -39.90 24.05 2.99
N GLY A 128 -39.52 25.31 2.96
CA GLY A 128 -40.44 26.44 2.88
C GLY A 128 -41.01 26.90 4.22
N VAL A 129 -41.77 27.99 4.16
CA VAL A 129 -42.46 28.60 5.30
C VAL A 129 -43.96 28.67 5.02
N LYS A 130 -44.78 28.37 6.02
CA LYS A 130 -46.24 28.49 5.93
C LYS A 130 -46.64 29.93 6.24
N ALA A 131 -47.32 30.58 5.31
CA ALA A 131 -47.92 31.90 5.48
C ALA A 131 -49.18 31.84 6.37
N GLU A 132 -49.63 32.99 6.86
CA GLU A 132 -50.83 33.11 7.71
C GLU A 132 -52.12 32.64 7.00
N ASP A 133 -52.16 32.75 5.67
CA ASP A 133 -53.27 32.25 4.85
C ASP A 133 -53.26 30.72 4.63
N GLY A 134 -52.28 30.04 5.22
CA GLY A 134 -52.12 28.59 5.17
C GLY A 134 -51.32 28.09 3.96
N THR A 135 -50.90 28.96 3.04
CA THR A 135 -50.11 28.57 1.86
C THR A 135 -48.63 28.39 2.20
N TRP A 136 -47.96 27.47 1.51
CA TRP A 136 -46.51 27.28 1.65
C TRP A 136 -45.77 28.10 0.60
N ALA A 137 -44.67 28.72 1.02
CA ALA A 137 -43.71 29.34 0.11
C ALA A 137 -42.35 28.65 0.27
N PRO A 138 -41.84 27.94 -0.76
CA PRO A 138 -42.48 27.64 -2.05
C PRO A 138 -43.64 26.61 -1.94
N ASP A 139 -44.55 26.62 -2.92
CA ASP A 139 -45.72 25.73 -3.02
C ASP A 139 -45.49 24.51 -3.92
N VAL A 140 -44.29 24.36 -4.47
CA VAL A 140 -43.89 23.27 -5.37
C VAL A 140 -42.75 22.44 -4.79
N ASN A 141 -42.71 21.16 -5.13
CA ASN A 141 -41.68 20.23 -4.69
C ASN A 141 -40.28 20.64 -5.21
N ALA A 142 -39.25 20.45 -4.38
CA ALA A 142 -37.85 20.60 -4.77
C ALA A 142 -37.14 19.25 -4.98
N LYS A 143 -36.04 19.29 -5.72
CA LYS A 143 -35.04 18.23 -5.80
C LYS A 143 -33.79 18.71 -5.08
N TRP A 144 -33.55 18.20 -3.88
CA TRP A 144 -32.35 18.48 -3.12
C TRP A 144 -31.27 17.46 -3.47
N ASN A 145 -30.19 17.94 -4.11
CA ASN A 145 -29.05 17.11 -4.51
C ASN A 145 -27.94 17.24 -3.46
N ILE A 146 -27.60 16.15 -2.79
CA ILE A 146 -26.60 16.10 -1.73
C ILE A 146 -25.44 15.24 -2.20
N LYS A 147 -24.25 15.82 -2.34
CA LYS A 147 -23.04 15.08 -2.65
C LYS A 147 -22.36 14.62 -1.37
N GLY A 148 -21.97 13.35 -1.31
CA GLY A 148 -21.26 12.79 -0.18
C GLY A 148 -20.64 11.43 -0.48
N VAL A 149 -20.08 10.82 0.55
CA VAL A 149 -19.46 9.50 0.46
C VAL A 149 -20.50 8.41 0.64
N PRO A 150 -20.72 7.47 -0.30
CA PRO A 150 -21.64 6.36 -0.07
C PRO A 150 -21.33 5.65 1.24
N VAL A 151 -22.34 5.43 2.08
CA VAL A 151 -22.15 4.74 3.35
C VAL A 151 -22.70 3.32 3.27
N PRO A 152 -21.89 2.30 3.60
CA PRO A 152 -22.39 0.94 3.70
C PRO A 152 -23.54 0.84 4.70
N PRO A 153 -24.50 -0.07 4.49
CA PRO A 153 -25.67 -0.20 5.35
C PRO A 153 -25.28 -0.45 6.83
N ASN A 154 -25.69 0.45 7.74
CA ASN A 154 -25.47 0.28 9.18
C ASN A 154 -26.67 0.82 9.97
N TYR A 155 -27.44 -0.09 10.57
CA TYR A 155 -28.71 0.25 11.21
C TYR A 155 -28.74 -0.25 12.65
N SER A 156 -29.06 0.66 13.57
CA SER A 156 -29.25 0.35 14.97
C SER A 156 -30.74 0.29 15.30
N TRP A 157 -31.25 -0.93 15.46
CA TRP A 157 -32.62 -1.16 15.91
C TRP A 157 -32.73 -0.91 17.42
N THR A 158 -33.76 -0.19 17.83
CA THR A 158 -34.11 0.02 19.23
C THR A 158 -35.16 -0.99 19.67
N SER A 159 -35.02 -1.53 20.87
CA SER A 159 -36.03 -2.41 21.48
C SER A 159 -37.23 -1.64 22.03
N THR A 160 -37.19 -0.30 22.00
CA THR A 160 -38.28 0.58 22.46
C THR A 160 -39.42 0.71 21.45
N GLY A 161 -39.36 0.00 20.33
CA GLY A 161 -40.36 0.02 19.27
C GLY A 161 -40.37 1.30 18.41
N LEU A 162 -39.62 2.36 18.76
CA LEU A 162 -39.60 3.63 18.03
C LEU A 162 -38.36 3.74 17.13
N ASN A 163 -38.47 3.34 15.87
CA ASN A 163 -37.36 3.35 14.92
C ASN A 163 -37.63 4.33 13.77
N PHE A 164 -36.75 5.34 13.63
CA PHE A 164 -36.78 6.28 12.51
C PHE A 164 -35.59 6.02 11.60
N PHE A 165 -35.86 5.45 10.44
CA PHE A 165 -34.85 5.11 9.43
C PHE A 165 -35.47 5.19 8.04
N GLY A 166 -34.63 5.18 7.02
CA GLY A 166 -35.04 5.01 5.62
C GLY A 166 -34.59 3.65 5.11
N LEU A 167 -35.18 3.21 4.01
CA LEU A 167 -34.87 1.93 3.38
C LEU A 167 -33.93 2.14 2.20
N ALA A 168 -33.05 1.16 1.97
CA ALA A 168 -32.16 1.17 0.82
C ALA A 168 -32.83 0.62 -0.45
N ASP A 169 -34.06 1.05 -0.72
CA ASP A 169 -34.84 0.61 -1.88
C ASP A 169 -34.08 0.80 -3.20
N ASP A 170 -34.37 -0.05 -4.18
CA ASP A 170 -33.90 0.09 -5.55
C ASP A 170 -34.78 1.14 -6.27
N PRO A 171 -34.29 2.37 -6.44
CA PRO A 171 -35.12 3.48 -6.95
C PRO A 171 -35.61 3.24 -8.38
N ASP A 172 -34.94 2.36 -9.14
CA ASP A 172 -35.26 2.09 -10.54
C ASP A 172 -36.40 1.07 -10.69
N LYS A 173 -36.64 0.24 -9.67
CA LYS A 173 -37.65 -0.82 -9.70
C LYS A 173 -38.86 -0.51 -8.83
N GLY A 174 -38.68 0.25 -7.75
CA GLY A 174 -39.72 0.70 -6.83
C GLY A 174 -40.49 -0.44 -6.15
N ALA A 175 -40.37 -0.56 -4.84
CA ALA A 175 -41.18 -1.50 -4.05
C ALA A 175 -42.29 -0.78 -3.27
N SER A 176 -43.45 -1.41 -3.10
CA SER A 176 -44.42 -0.95 -2.09
C SER A 176 -44.03 -1.46 -0.70
N PHE A 177 -44.58 -0.85 0.36
CA PHE A 177 -44.37 -1.34 1.73
C PHE A 177 -44.76 -2.83 1.88
N GLU A 178 -45.84 -3.28 1.22
CA GLU A 178 -46.25 -4.69 1.22
C GLU A 178 -45.20 -5.60 0.56
N LYS A 179 -44.56 -5.14 -0.53
CA LYS A 179 -43.56 -5.93 -1.27
C LYS A 179 -42.21 -5.96 -0.54
N PHE A 180 -41.83 -4.86 0.12
CA PHE A 180 -40.52 -4.72 0.74
C PHE A 180 -40.39 -5.55 2.03
N PHE A 181 -41.42 -5.56 2.87
CA PHE A 181 -41.39 -6.23 4.17
C PHE A 181 -41.99 -7.65 4.10
N PRO A 182 -41.37 -8.64 4.78
CA PRO A 182 -41.93 -9.99 4.87
C PRO A 182 -43.28 -10.01 5.58
N ALA A 183 -44.11 -10.99 5.24
CA ALA A 183 -45.44 -11.16 5.82
C ALA A 183 -45.44 -11.29 7.36
N SER A 184 -44.36 -11.82 7.94
CA SER A 184 -44.19 -11.92 9.40
C SER A 184 -44.12 -10.55 10.09
N ILE A 185 -43.61 -9.52 9.41
CA ILE A 185 -43.56 -8.14 9.92
C ILE A 185 -44.90 -7.44 9.69
N LEU A 186 -45.54 -7.70 8.55
CA LEU A 186 -46.78 -7.02 8.17
C LEU A 186 -48.02 -7.57 8.88
N ASN A 187 -48.05 -8.89 9.15
CA ASN A 187 -49.23 -9.64 9.60
C ASN A 187 -48.92 -10.51 10.85
N GLY A 188 -47.82 -10.27 11.56
CA GLY A 188 -47.47 -11.00 12.79
C GLY A 188 -48.38 -10.68 13.97
N GLU A 189 -48.11 -11.30 15.14
CA GLU A 189 -48.89 -11.09 16.38
C GLU A 189 -48.94 -9.61 16.82
N SER A 190 -47.93 -8.83 16.45
CA SER A 190 -47.90 -7.36 16.57
C SER A 190 -47.44 -6.77 15.23
N PRO A 191 -48.37 -6.46 14.31
CA PRO A 191 -48.02 -6.01 12.97
C PRO A 191 -47.32 -4.66 13.02
N ALA A 192 -46.37 -4.44 12.11
CA ALA A 192 -45.67 -3.17 12.03
C ALA A 192 -46.59 -2.04 11.56
N GLU A 193 -46.57 -0.93 12.29
CA GLU A 193 -47.16 0.35 11.92
C GLU A 193 -46.09 1.23 11.27
N PHE A 194 -46.46 1.92 10.19
CA PHE A 194 -45.56 2.79 9.46
C PHE A 194 -46.14 4.19 9.41
N TYR A 195 -45.34 5.22 9.72
CA TYR A 195 -45.76 6.61 9.63
C TYR A 195 -44.81 7.38 8.71
N THR A 196 -45.35 7.94 7.61
CA THR A 196 -44.59 8.68 6.60
C THR A 196 -44.90 10.17 6.65
N TYR A 197 -43.98 10.98 6.16
CA TYR A 197 -44.16 12.43 6.05
C TYR A 197 -44.71 12.79 4.69
N ARG A 198 -45.78 13.58 4.64
CA ARG A 198 -46.49 13.95 3.39
C ARG A 198 -46.33 15.43 3.01
N GLY A 199 -45.36 16.12 3.61
CA GLY A 199 -45.30 17.58 3.60
C GLY A 199 -46.30 18.18 4.60
N GLY A 200 -46.41 19.51 4.62
CA GLY A 200 -47.23 20.24 5.60
C GLY A 200 -46.56 20.42 6.96
N GLU A 201 -47.28 21.03 7.90
CA GLU A 201 -46.76 21.26 9.26
C GLU A 201 -46.83 19.96 10.06
N LEU A 202 -46.00 19.79 11.10
CA LEU A 202 -46.19 18.68 12.04
C LEU A 202 -47.52 18.88 12.76
N SER A 203 -48.37 17.85 12.78
CA SER A 203 -49.71 17.96 13.33
C SER A 203 -50.24 16.58 13.73
N ASP A 204 -50.97 16.56 14.85
CA ASP A 204 -51.72 15.40 15.32
C ASP A 204 -53.21 15.47 14.92
N GLU A 205 -53.63 16.57 14.29
CA GLU A 205 -55.00 16.76 13.83
C GLU A 205 -55.34 15.79 12.71
N ALA A 206 -56.52 15.16 12.78
CA ALA A 206 -56.88 14.04 11.89
C ALA A 206 -56.85 14.40 10.39
N GLU A 207 -57.18 15.65 10.03
CA GLU A 207 -57.25 16.12 8.64
C GLU A 207 -55.88 16.52 8.07
N ASP A 208 -54.94 16.96 8.93
CA ASP A 208 -53.62 17.48 8.56
C ASP A 208 -52.47 16.64 9.16
N LYS A 209 -52.75 15.40 9.56
CA LYS A 209 -51.81 14.58 10.35
C LYS A 209 -50.47 14.38 9.63
N ASN A 210 -49.38 14.77 10.26
CA ASN A 210 -48.02 14.62 9.74
C ASN A 210 -47.03 14.40 10.90
N PRO A 211 -46.39 13.23 11.01
CA PRO A 211 -46.44 12.10 10.07
C PRO A 211 -47.76 11.32 10.11
N ALA A 212 -48.20 10.82 8.95
CA ALA A 212 -49.44 10.07 8.78
C ALA A 212 -49.19 8.55 8.71
N GLU A 213 -50.08 7.76 9.30
CA GLU A 213 -50.01 6.31 9.21
C GLU A 213 -50.26 5.79 7.78
N VAL A 214 -49.51 4.77 7.38
CA VAL A 214 -49.63 4.07 6.11
C VAL A 214 -50.56 2.86 6.25
N PHE A 215 -51.85 3.07 5.97
CA PHE A 215 -52.82 1.99 5.89
C PHE A 215 -52.74 1.21 4.57
N ALA A 216 -52.55 1.91 3.44
CA ALA A 216 -52.51 1.33 2.10
C ALA A 216 -51.12 0.79 1.73
N LYS A 217 -50.59 -0.15 2.53
CA LYS A 217 -49.23 -0.71 2.40
C LYS A 217 -48.96 -1.31 1.00
N ARG A 218 -50.00 -1.83 0.33
CA ARG A 218 -49.93 -2.36 -1.04
C ARG A 218 -49.54 -1.32 -2.09
N ASN A 219 -50.09 -0.11 -1.98
CA ASN A 219 -50.02 0.92 -3.02
C ASN A 219 -49.10 2.07 -2.65
N THR A 220 -48.58 2.10 -1.42
CA THR A 220 -47.65 3.14 -0.98
C THR A 220 -46.24 2.71 -1.35
N PRO A 221 -45.54 3.43 -2.26
CA PRO A 221 -44.18 3.13 -2.60
C PRO A 221 -43.25 3.42 -1.42
N VAL A 222 -42.21 2.61 -1.28
CA VAL A 222 -40.99 2.94 -0.55
C VAL A 222 -40.14 3.78 -1.49
N GLN A 223 -39.55 4.86 -0.99
CA GLN A 223 -38.63 5.68 -1.78
C GLN A 223 -37.27 5.74 -1.11
N ARG A 224 -36.21 5.45 -1.87
CA ARG A 224 -34.84 5.64 -1.43
C ARG A 224 -34.62 7.11 -1.07
N GLY A 225 -34.08 7.37 0.12
CA GLY A 225 -33.86 8.70 0.63
C GLY A 225 -35.01 9.31 1.44
N GLU A 226 -36.14 8.63 1.57
CA GLU A 226 -37.19 8.98 2.52
C GLU A 226 -37.01 8.22 3.83
N ALA A 227 -37.22 8.90 4.96
CA ALA A 227 -37.25 8.29 6.29
C ALA A 227 -38.70 8.19 6.79
N PHE A 228 -39.01 7.11 7.51
CA PHE A 228 -40.31 6.90 8.12
C PHE A 228 -40.16 6.30 9.51
N TRP A 229 -41.21 6.43 10.31
CA TRP A 229 -41.30 5.72 11.58
C TRP A 229 -41.80 4.31 11.34
N MET A 230 -41.06 3.33 11.85
CA MET A 230 -41.52 1.97 11.98
C MET A 230 -41.73 1.67 13.46
N ARG A 231 -42.98 1.38 13.81
CA ARG A 231 -43.31 0.81 15.11
C ARG A 231 -43.56 -0.68 14.95
N VAL A 232 -42.76 -1.46 15.66
CA VAL A 232 -42.95 -2.90 15.82
C VAL A 232 -43.26 -3.11 17.30
N GLY A 233 -44.20 -4.01 17.63
CA GLY A 233 -44.59 -4.29 19.01
C GLY A 233 -43.45 -4.91 19.85
N ASP A 234 -43.79 -5.75 20.82
CA ASP A 234 -42.80 -6.29 21.79
C ASP A 234 -41.79 -7.29 21.19
N SER A 235 -41.77 -7.48 19.86
CA SER A 235 -40.85 -8.38 19.15
C SER A 235 -39.66 -7.62 18.55
N PHE A 236 -38.46 -8.16 18.74
CA PHE A 236 -37.25 -7.61 18.12
C PHE A 236 -37.29 -7.85 16.60
N ASN A 237 -37.15 -6.78 15.83
CA ASN A 237 -37.00 -6.82 14.37
C ASN A 237 -35.63 -6.24 13.98
N SER A 238 -34.96 -6.90 13.03
CA SER A 238 -33.71 -6.42 12.43
C SER A 238 -33.73 -6.47 10.90
N TYR A 239 -34.91 -6.69 10.30
CA TYR A 239 -35.05 -6.78 8.85
C TYR A 239 -34.91 -5.39 8.23
N PHE A 240 -33.81 -5.21 7.51
CA PHE A 240 -33.54 -3.97 6.78
C PHE A 240 -33.59 -4.15 5.26
N GLY A 241 -33.49 -5.40 4.77
CA GLY A 241 -33.54 -5.70 3.35
C GLY A 241 -33.54 -7.20 3.06
N SER A 242 -33.62 -7.53 1.77
CA SER A 242 -33.65 -8.90 1.24
C SER A 242 -32.38 -9.70 1.54
N PHE A 243 -31.24 -9.03 1.73
CA PHE A 243 -29.98 -9.62 2.18
C PHE A 243 -29.19 -8.69 3.12
N ASP A 244 -28.35 -9.29 3.95
CA ASP A 244 -27.35 -8.61 4.76
C ASP A 244 -26.03 -8.51 4.01
N LEU A 245 -25.33 -7.39 4.19
CA LEU A 245 -23.97 -7.17 3.72
C LEU A 245 -23.04 -6.98 4.93
N VAL A 246 -22.13 -7.93 5.15
CA VAL A 246 -21.16 -7.87 6.25
C VAL A 246 -19.78 -7.57 5.68
N LEU A 247 -19.24 -6.43 6.10
CA LEU A 247 -17.95 -5.89 5.68
C LEU A 247 -16.90 -6.08 6.77
N GLN A 248 -15.61 -6.11 6.40
CA GLN A 248 -14.52 -6.09 7.40
C GLN A 248 -14.43 -4.73 8.09
N GLU A 249 -14.70 -3.65 7.35
CA GLU A 249 -14.68 -2.27 7.82
C GLU A 249 -16.03 -1.60 7.57
N THR A 250 -16.50 -0.81 8.53
CA THR A 250 -17.82 -0.18 8.47
C THR A 250 -17.91 0.96 7.46
N LYS A 251 -16.77 1.49 7.02
CA LYS A 251 -16.69 2.62 6.10
C LYS A 251 -16.55 2.24 4.62
N GLY A 252 -16.23 0.98 4.31
CA GLY A 252 -16.03 0.53 2.93
C GLY A 252 -14.91 -0.47 2.77
N ALA A 253 -14.54 -0.74 1.51
CA ALA A 253 -13.41 -1.57 1.14
C ALA A 253 -12.17 -0.69 0.87
N HIS A 254 -11.38 -0.43 1.90
CA HIS A 254 -10.17 0.40 1.79
C HIS A 254 -8.93 -0.49 1.67
N PHE A 255 -8.29 -0.47 0.50
CA PHE A 255 -7.07 -1.26 0.25
C PHE A 255 -5.78 -0.51 0.60
N GLY A 256 -5.79 0.82 0.50
CA GLY A 256 -4.57 1.61 0.63
C GLY A 256 -3.47 1.12 -0.32
N GLU A 257 -2.22 1.19 0.14
CA GLU A 257 -1.06 0.72 -0.63
C GLU A 257 -0.82 -0.78 -0.47
N THR A 258 -1.11 -1.37 0.70
CA THR A 258 -0.58 -2.69 1.10
C THR A 258 -1.59 -3.81 1.16
N LYS A 259 -2.89 -3.52 1.24
CA LYS A 259 -3.89 -4.59 1.30
C LYS A 259 -4.02 -5.22 -0.09
N GLU A 260 -3.99 -6.55 -0.12
CA GLU A 260 -4.13 -7.35 -1.34
C GLU A 260 -5.57 -7.83 -1.54
N GLN A 261 -6.23 -8.23 -0.46
CA GLN A 261 -7.56 -8.86 -0.50
C GLN A 261 -8.51 -8.25 0.52
N TYR A 262 -9.80 -8.21 0.16
CA TYR A 262 -10.89 -7.79 1.01
C TYR A 262 -12.03 -8.80 0.94
N ARG A 263 -12.67 -9.04 2.09
CA ARG A 263 -13.72 -10.04 2.26
C ARG A 263 -15.06 -9.37 2.50
N ILE A 264 -16.07 -9.87 1.80
CA ILE A 264 -17.46 -9.46 1.93
C ILE A 264 -18.27 -10.72 2.17
N LEU A 265 -19.19 -10.70 3.12
CA LEU A 265 -20.12 -11.79 3.35
C LEU A 265 -21.54 -11.30 3.05
N ILE A 266 -22.21 -11.98 2.12
CA ILE A 266 -23.62 -11.74 1.82
C ILE A 266 -24.48 -12.84 2.46
N ARG A 267 -25.64 -12.47 3.01
CA ARG A 267 -26.57 -13.42 3.65
C ARG A 267 -28.00 -13.17 3.22
N ASN A 268 -28.68 -14.20 2.73
CA ASN A 268 -30.08 -14.11 2.38
C ASN A 268 -30.96 -13.92 3.63
N ARG A 269 -31.95 -13.04 3.56
CA ARG A 269 -32.90 -12.74 4.64
C ARG A 269 -34.34 -13.08 4.29
N VAL A 270 -34.61 -13.60 3.09
CA VAL A 270 -35.94 -14.01 2.63
C VAL A 270 -36.06 -15.52 2.52
N GLU A 271 -37.29 -16.03 2.59
CA GLU A 271 -37.61 -17.47 2.52
C GLU A 271 -37.64 -18.01 1.08
N GLU A 272 -37.12 -17.23 0.12
CA GLU A 272 -36.98 -17.59 -1.29
C GLU A 272 -35.51 -17.53 -1.72
N ALA A 273 -35.17 -18.21 -2.82
CA ALA A 273 -33.83 -18.12 -3.38
C ALA A 273 -33.59 -16.70 -3.90
N LEU A 274 -32.40 -16.15 -3.61
CA LEU A 274 -32.09 -14.75 -3.90
C LEU A 274 -30.78 -14.66 -4.70
N SER A 275 -30.83 -14.03 -5.86
CA SER A 275 -29.59 -13.67 -6.57
C SER A 275 -29.16 -12.27 -6.17
N VAL A 276 -27.91 -12.14 -5.72
CA VAL A 276 -27.25 -10.87 -5.41
C VAL A 276 -26.26 -10.57 -6.52
N THR A 277 -26.38 -9.39 -7.11
CA THR A 277 -25.51 -8.88 -8.18
C THR A 277 -24.62 -7.79 -7.62
N MET A 278 -23.31 -7.87 -7.83
CA MET A 278 -22.34 -6.81 -7.53
C MET A 278 -21.81 -6.23 -8.84
N ALA A 279 -21.84 -4.90 -8.96
CA ALA A 279 -21.31 -4.16 -10.10
C ALA A 279 -20.32 -3.08 -9.62
N LEU A 280 -19.32 -2.77 -10.45
CA LEU A 280 -18.44 -1.63 -10.22
C LEU A 280 -19.01 -0.38 -10.88
N ARG A 281 -19.10 0.71 -10.11
CA ARG A 281 -19.48 2.04 -10.60
C ARG A 281 -18.34 3.02 -10.38
N SER A 282 -18.24 3.99 -11.28
CA SER A 282 -17.32 5.12 -11.16
C SER A 282 -17.68 6.02 -9.98
N THR A 283 -16.66 6.61 -9.36
CA THR A 283 -16.84 7.72 -8.43
C THR A 283 -17.13 9.00 -9.21
N GLU A 284 -17.95 9.88 -8.65
CA GLU A 284 -18.11 11.26 -9.14
C GLU A 284 -16.87 12.10 -8.82
N GLU A 285 -16.77 13.27 -9.45
CA GLU A 285 -15.73 14.26 -9.15
C GLU A 285 -15.83 14.75 -7.71
N ALA A 286 -14.66 14.84 -7.07
CA ALA A 286 -14.53 15.30 -5.70
C ALA A 286 -14.99 16.76 -5.54
N PRO A 287 -15.71 17.11 -4.47
CA PRO A 287 -16.03 18.49 -4.14
C PRO A 287 -14.77 19.35 -4.00
N SER A 288 -14.93 20.66 -4.19
CA SER A 288 -13.81 21.61 -4.01
C SER A 288 -13.19 21.49 -2.62
N GLY A 289 -11.86 21.45 -2.57
CA GLY A 289 -11.08 21.31 -1.34
C GLY A 289 -10.92 19.87 -0.83
N GLN A 290 -11.49 18.87 -1.53
CA GLN A 290 -11.25 17.45 -1.26
C GLN A 290 -10.13 16.90 -2.15
N PRO A 291 -9.43 15.83 -1.71
CA PRO A 291 -8.41 15.18 -2.53
C PRO A 291 -8.99 14.70 -3.86
N GLU A 292 -8.20 14.80 -4.92
CA GLU A 292 -8.53 14.20 -6.19
C GLU A 292 -8.57 12.67 -6.05
N ILE A 293 -9.56 12.05 -6.68
CA ILE A 293 -9.71 10.60 -6.74
C ILE A 293 -9.91 10.16 -8.18
N LYS A 294 -9.05 9.27 -8.65
CA LYS A 294 -9.08 8.78 -10.02
C LYS A 294 -10.09 7.65 -10.18
N ASN A 295 -10.75 7.64 -11.32
CA ASN A 295 -11.56 6.50 -11.78
C ASN A 295 -10.65 5.42 -12.41
N GLY A 296 -11.19 4.24 -12.67
CA GLY A 296 -10.47 3.16 -13.34
C GLY A 296 -9.80 2.15 -12.41
N ILE A 297 -10.24 2.08 -11.15
CA ILE A 297 -9.86 0.99 -10.23
C ILE A 297 -10.18 -0.38 -10.86
N LYS A 298 -9.21 -1.31 -10.82
CA LYS A 298 -9.35 -2.66 -11.39
C LYS A 298 -9.66 -3.65 -10.29
N VAL A 299 -10.93 -4.06 -10.19
CA VAL A 299 -11.41 -4.92 -9.11
C VAL A 299 -11.56 -6.35 -9.61
N LEU A 300 -10.78 -7.26 -9.02
CA LEU A 300 -10.89 -8.68 -9.28
C LEU A 300 -11.78 -9.34 -8.23
N VAL A 301 -12.71 -10.18 -8.67
CA VAL A 301 -13.46 -11.11 -7.82
C VAL A 301 -12.79 -12.47 -7.90
N LYS A 302 -12.40 -13.03 -6.76
CA LYS A 302 -11.79 -14.36 -6.68
C LYS A 302 -12.77 -15.42 -7.19
N GLY A 303 -12.32 -16.26 -8.10
CA GLY A 303 -13.04 -17.37 -8.69
C GLY A 303 -12.65 -18.72 -8.09
N GLU A 304 -12.98 -19.78 -8.83
CA GLU A 304 -12.75 -21.17 -8.41
C GLU A 304 -11.25 -21.52 -8.36
N PRO A 305 -10.86 -22.43 -7.44
CA PRO A 305 -9.50 -22.95 -7.40
C PRO A 305 -9.20 -23.80 -8.65
N ASN A 306 -8.01 -23.63 -9.21
CA ASN A 306 -7.44 -24.54 -10.18
C ASN A 306 -6.78 -25.71 -9.44
N LEU A 307 -7.28 -26.93 -9.66
CA LEU A 307 -6.80 -28.13 -8.97
C LEU A 307 -5.43 -28.63 -9.47
N THR A 308 -4.90 -28.07 -10.57
CA THR A 308 -3.62 -28.47 -11.17
C THR A 308 -2.44 -27.76 -10.53
N ASP A 309 -2.57 -26.45 -10.32
CA ASP A 309 -1.49 -25.58 -9.84
C ASP A 309 -1.82 -24.85 -8.54
N LEU A 310 -3.00 -25.12 -7.95
CA LEU A 310 -3.51 -24.51 -6.72
C LEU A 310 -3.69 -22.99 -6.81
N SER A 311 -3.68 -22.42 -8.02
CA SER A 311 -4.03 -21.02 -8.27
C SER A 311 -5.55 -20.81 -8.17
N TYR A 312 -6.00 -19.57 -8.27
CA TYR A 312 -7.42 -19.24 -8.32
C TYR A 312 -7.72 -18.45 -9.59
N GLY A 313 -8.80 -18.84 -10.27
CA GLY A 313 -9.36 -18.01 -11.32
C GLY A 313 -9.89 -16.69 -10.74
N TYR A 314 -10.29 -15.78 -11.61
CA TYR A 314 -10.85 -14.51 -11.21
C TYR A 314 -11.85 -13.98 -12.25
N LYS A 315 -12.59 -12.94 -11.87
CA LYS A 315 -13.40 -12.15 -12.78
C LYS A 315 -13.13 -10.67 -12.58
N LYS A 316 -12.89 -9.94 -13.67
CA LYS A 316 -12.77 -8.49 -13.71
C LYS A 316 -14.14 -7.83 -13.61
N LEU A 317 -14.35 -7.01 -12.58
CA LEU A 317 -15.66 -6.40 -12.32
C LEU A 317 -15.97 -5.25 -13.29
N GLU A 318 -14.95 -4.68 -13.92
CA GLU A 318 -15.08 -3.68 -14.98
C GLU A 318 -15.59 -4.26 -16.31
N GLU A 319 -15.46 -5.57 -16.54
CA GLU A 319 -15.98 -6.25 -17.72
C GLU A 319 -17.46 -6.64 -17.58
N GLY A 320 -17.98 -6.63 -16.37
CA GLY A 320 -19.39 -6.89 -16.09
C GLY A 320 -19.65 -7.33 -14.64
N PRO A 321 -20.92 -7.30 -14.21
CA PRO A 321 -21.28 -7.59 -12.84
C PRO A 321 -21.12 -9.07 -12.48
N SER A 322 -20.83 -9.37 -11.23
CA SER A 322 -20.80 -10.73 -10.66
C SER A 322 -22.10 -11.05 -9.94
N VAL A 323 -22.56 -12.29 -10.02
CA VAL A 323 -23.86 -12.72 -9.48
C VAL A 323 -23.68 -13.97 -8.62
N TRP A 324 -24.29 -13.99 -7.44
CA TRP A 324 -24.33 -15.14 -6.54
C TRP A 324 -25.77 -15.47 -6.18
N THR A 325 -26.15 -16.74 -6.31
CA THR A 325 -27.47 -17.22 -5.92
C THR A 325 -27.41 -17.88 -4.55
N LEU A 326 -28.12 -17.30 -3.59
CA LEU A 326 -28.21 -17.77 -2.22
C LEU A 326 -29.47 -18.62 -2.05
N SER A 327 -29.32 -19.72 -1.32
CA SER A 327 -30.46 -20.54 -0.90
C SER A 327 -31.41 -19.75 0.01
N PRO A 328 -32.70 -20.11 0.08
CA PRO A 328 -33.64 -19.55 1.05
C PRO A 328 -33.10 -19.49 2.47
N ALA A 329 -33.37 -18.38 3.17
CA ALA A 329 -33.19 -18.31 4.61
C ALA A 329 -34.24 -19.22 5.28
N LYS A 330 -33.82 -20.03 6.27
CA LYS A 330 -34.78 -20.72 7.16
C LYS A 330 -35.05 -19.80 8.34
N ALA A 331 -36.29 -19.71 8.79
CA ALA A 331 -36.74 -18.88 9.91
C ALA A 331 -35.73 -18.82 11.08
N GLY A 332 -34.87 -17.80 11.09
CA GLY A 332 -33.87 -17.56 12.13
C GLY A 332 -32.58 -18.41 12.11
N ALA A 333 -32.35 -19.24 11.09
CA ALA A 333 -31.14 -20.07 10.98
C ALA A 333 -30.42 -19.87 9.64
N VAL A 334 -29.10 -19.73 9.69
CA VAL A 334 -28.23 -19.76 8.51
C VAL A 334 -28.20 -21.22 8.02
N GLY A 335 -29.03 -21.55 7.04
CA GLY A 335 -28.95 -22.83 6.33
C GLY A 335 -27.70 -22.90 5.46
N ALA A 336 -27.23 -24.10 5.12
CA ALA A 336 -26.17 -24.28 4.14
C ALA A 336 -26.53 -23.58 2.83
N GLY A 337 -25.65 -22.69 2.34
CA GLY A 337 -25.86 -21.92 1.11
C GLY A 337 -26.73 -20.65 1.23
N SER A 338 -27.25 -20.31 2.42
CA SER A 338 -27.95 -19.03 2.66
C SER A 338 -27.00 -17.85 2.89
N SER A 339 -25.68 -18.10 2.84
CA SER A 339 -24.63 -17.10 2.96
C SER A 339 -23.46 -17.47 2.06
N GLN A 340 -22.78 -16.48 1.50
CA GLN A 340 -21.64 -16.67 0.60
C GLN A 340 -20.54 -15.67 0.93
N GLU A 341 -19.30 -16.17 1.05
CA GLU A 341 -18.10 -15.35 1.13
C GLU A 341 -17.69 -14.91 -0.28
N ILE A 342 -17.41 -13.63 -0.43
CA ILE A 342 -16.86 -13.01 -1.62
C ILE A 342 -15.49 -12.45 -1.24
N ILE A 343 -14.47 -12.82 -1.99
CA ILE A 343 -13.12 -12.26 -1.87
C ILE A 343 -12.87 -11.41 -3.10
N ILE A 344 -12.49 -10.16 -2.88
CA ILE A 344 -12.09 -9.23 -3.93
C ILE A 344 -10.64 -8.78 -3.71
N GLY A 345 -9.96 -8.40 -4.77
CA GLY A 345 -8.64 -7.79 -4.74
C GLY A 345 -8.49 -6.72 -5.81
N ILE A 346 -7.38 -5.98 -5.78
CA ILE A 346 -7.11 -4.90 -6.72
C ILE A 346 -5.93 -5.27 -7.61
N ASP A 347 -6.17 -5.30 -8.91
CA ASP A 347 -5.12 -5.46 -9.92
C ASP A 347 -4.45 -4.12 -10.17
N ARG A 348 -3.43 -3.82 -9.37
CA ARG A 348 -2.70 -2.54 -9.46
C ARG A 348 -1.80 -2.46 -10.67
N HIS A 349 -1.39 -3.60 -11.21
CA HIS A 349 -0.52 -3.66 -12.38
C HIS A 349 -1.20 -3.08 -13.62
N ASN A 350 -2.52 -3.24 -13.74
CA ASN A 350 -3.31 -2.74 -14.86
C ASN A 350 -4.02 -1.40 -14.58
N MET A 351 -3.61 -0.65 -13.55
CA MET A 351 -4.12 0.69 -13.24
C MET A 351 -3.26 1.78 -13.89
N ASP A 352 -3.90 2.74 -14.56
CA ASP A 352 -3.20 3.84 -15.24
C ASP A 352 -2.97 5.03 -14.30
N GLY A 353 -1.85 4.99 -13.57
CA GLY A 353 -1.46 6.04 -12.63
C GLY A 353 -0.01 5.90 -12.17
N LYS A 354 0.42 6.85 -11.32
CA LYS A 354 1.74 6.88 -10.69
C LYS A 354 1.66 6.44 -9.23
N PRO A 355 2.76 6.01 -8.61
CA PRO A 355 2.82 5.78 -7.18
C PRO A 355 2.26 6.95 -6.36
N GLY A 356 1.43 6.64 -5.37
CA GLY A 356 0.72 7.63 -4.55
C GLY A 356 -0.63 8.09 -5.10
N ASP A 357 -0.95 7.83 -6.37
CA ASP A 357 -2.28 8.13 -6.92
C ASP A 357 -3.36 7.33 -6.21
N LEU A 358 -4.41 8.03 -5.77
CA LEU A 358 -5.60 7.43 -5.19
C LEU A 358 -6.64 7.12 -6.28
N PHE A 359 -7.12 5.88 -6.28
CA PHE A 359 -8.23 5.43 -7.11
C PHE A 359 -9.45 5.07 -6.28
N GLY A 360 -10.63 5.29 -6.86
CA GLY A 360 -11.91 5.04 -6.24
C GLY A 360 -12.94 4.41 -7.16
N GLY A 361 -13.90 3.73 -6.55
CA GLY A 361 -15.11 3.25 -7.19
C GLY A 361 -16.19 2.92 -6.17
N ILE A 362 -17.36 2.52 -6.64
CA ILE A 362 -18.48 2.14 -5.77
C ILE A 362 -18.89 0.72 -6.16
N LEU A 363 -18.88 -0.19 -5.19
CA LEU A 363 -19.46 -1.52 -5.34
C LEU A 363 -20.96 -1.41 -5.09
N GLU A 364 -21.73 -1.53 -6.17
CA GLU A 364 -23.18 -1.51 -6.14
C GLU A 364 -23.72 -2.94 -6.03
N PHE A 365 -24.47 -3.23 -4.97
CA PHE A 365 -25.12 -4.52 -4.76
C PHE A 365 -26.63 -4.38 -4.95
N THR A 366 -27.22 -5.23 -5.80
CA THR A 366 -28.67 -5.31 -6.04
C THR A 366 -29.16 -6.74 -5.93
N ASP A 367 -30.44 -6.93 -5.59
CA ASP A 367 -31.05 -8.26 -5.53
C ASP A 367 -32.03 -8.53 -6.69
N SER A 368 -32.34 -9.81 -6.92
CA SER A 368 -33.25 -10.28 -7.97
C SER A 368 -34.72 -9.90 -7.77
N LEU A 369 -35.16 -9.61 -6.54
CA LEU A 369 -36.52 -9.15 -6.24
C LEU A 369 -36.69 -7.64 -6.53
N GLY A 370 -35.56 -6.94 -6.69
CA GLY A 370 -35.51 -5.51 -6.92
C GLY A 370 -35.92 -4.70 -5.70
N LEU A 371 -35.55 -5.18 -4.50
CA LEU A 371 -35.90 -4.52 -3.24
C LEU A 371 -34.78 -3.65 -2.72
N ILE A 372 -33.52 -3.98 -2.98
CA ILE A 372 -32.38 -3.35 -2.34
C ILE A 372 -31.34 -2.91 -3.36
N LYS A 373 -30.79 -1.72 -3.09
CA LYS A 373 -29.55 -1.21 -3.65
C LYS A 373 -28.60 -0.76 -2.53
N TYR A 374 -27.52 -1.49 -2.32
CA TYR A 374 -26.43 -1.06 -1.42
C TYR A 374 -25.25 -0.52 -2.21
N GLU A 375 -24.63 0.53 -1.70
CA GLU A 375 -23.45 1.16 -2.31
C GLU A 375 -22.32 1.12 -1.28
N VAL A 376 -21.24 0.44 -1.62
CA VAL A 376 -20.05 0.32 -0.76
C VAL A 376 -18.88 1.04 -1.44
N PRO A 377 -18.28 2.06 -0.82
CA PRO A 377 -17.12 2.72 -1.37
C PRO A 377 -15.92 1.76 -1.39
N ILE A 378 -15.14 1.78 -2.47
CA ILE A 378 -13.89 1.02 -2.62
C ILE A 378 -12.76 1.95 -3.06
N SER A 379 -11.58 1.79 -2.45
CA SER A 379 -10.43 2.67 -2.67
C SER A 379 -9.12 1.92 -2.68
N ALA A 380 -8.17 2.32 -3.53
CA ALA A 380 -6.81 1.80 -3.54
C ALA A 380 -5.80 2.90 -3.87
N ILE A 381 -4.55 2.73 -3.43
CA ILE A 381 -3.42 3.59 -3.78
C ILE A 381 -2.41 2.74 -4.54
N ILE A 382 -1.80 3.30 -5.60
CA ILE A 382 -0.69 2.66 -6.30
C ILE A 382 0.55 2.74 -5.40
N PRO A 383 1.13 1.61 -4.95
CA PRO A 383 2.29 1.62 -4.08
C PRO A 383 3.54 2.12 -4.82
N ALA A 384 4.45 2.70 -4.06
CA ALA A 384 5.80 3.00 -4.51
C ALA A 384 6.69 1.75 -4.36
N ASN A 385 7.48 1.40 -5.38
CA ASN A 385 8.52 0.36 -5.31
C ASN A 385 9.85 0.82 -4.65
N SER A 386 9.85 1.96 -3.96
CA SER A 386 11.06 2.57 -3.37
C SER A 386 11.71 1.75 -2.25
N GLY A 387 12.97 2.00 -1.94
CA GLY A 387 13.66 1.39 -0.82
C GLY A 387 14.55 0.22 -1.19
N LEU A 388 14.88 -0.59 -0.18
CA LEU A 388 15.97 -1.56 -0.23
C LEU A 388 15.47 -2.93 -0.66
N TRP A 389 16.04 -3.43 -1.75
CA TRP A 389 15.78 -4.73 -2.34
C TRP A 389 17.02 -5.61 -2.23
N VAL A 390 16.88 -6.74 -1.56
CA VAL A 390 17.99 -7.68 -1.34
C VAL A 390 17.55 -9.07 -1.74
N GLY A 391 18.44 -9.77 -2.44
CA GLY A 391 18.19 -11.16 -2.77
C GLY A 391 19.34 -11.78 -3.52
N SER A 392 19.05 -12.89 -4.20
CA SER A 392 20.08 -13.72 -4.81
C SER A 392 19.72 -14.12 -6.24
N VAL A 393 20.72 -14.16 -7.09
CA VAL A 393 20.70 -14.85 -8.38
C VAL A 393 21.28 -16.25 -8.18
N GLN A 394 20.66 -17.25 -8.78
CA GLN A 394 21.18 -18.60 -8.93
C GLN A 394 21.66 -18.79 -10.37
N VAL A 395 22.95 -18.64 -10.61
CA VAL A 395 23.54 -18.81 -11.95
C VAL A 395 23.60 -20.29 -12.29
N GLY A 396 22.78 -20.70 -13.25
CA GLY A 396 22.59 -22.10 -13.64
C GLY A 396 23.12 -22.46 -15.02
N PHE A 397 23.52 -21.48 -15.82
CA PHE A 397 24.00 -21.71 -17.18
C PHE A 397 25.13 -20.77 -17.58
N VAL A 398 26.06 -21.29 -18.37
CA VAL A 398 27.15 -20.53 -19.00
C VAL A 398 27.16 -20.79 -20.50
N ARG A 399 27.59 -19.80 -21.28
CA ARG A 399 27.72 -19.95 -22.74
C ARG A 399 29.01 -20.71 -23.06
N HIS A 400 28.92 -21.70 -23.94
CA HIS A 400 30.10 -22.41 -24.44
C HIS A 400 31.00 -21.46 -25.24
N ASP A 401 32.31 -21.68 -25.16
CA ASP A 401 33.34 -21.07 -26.00
C ASP A 401 34.21 -22.19 -26.59
N ILE A 402 33.57 -23.12 -27.31
CA ILE A 402 34.21 -24.31 -27.86
C ILE A 402 34.33 -24.15 -29.38
N THR A 403 35.56 -23.97 -29.86
CA THR A 403 35.85 -23.92 -31.30
C THR A 403 36.02 -25.33 -31.83
N PHE A 404 35.29 -25.67 -32.90
CA PHE A 404 35.52 -26.89 -33.66
C PHE A 404 36.49 -26.61 -34.79
N PHE A 405 37.56 -27.40 -34.88
CA PHE A 405 38.54 -27.30 -35.95
C PHE A 405 38.34 -28.43 -36.95
N ARG A 406 38.52 -28.11 -38.23
CA ARG A 406 38.50 -29.10 -39.30
C ARG A 406 39.61 -30.10 -39.08
N LYS A 407 39.27 -31.39 -39.12
CA LYS A 407 40.27 -32.46 -38.98
C LYS A 407 40.85 -32.80 -40.34
N LYS A 408 42.17 -32.83 -40.43
CA LYS A 408 42.91 -33.39 -41.58
C LYS A 408 42.94 -34.92 -41.51
N ASN A 409 43.02 -35.47 -40.30
CA ASN A 409 42.91 -36.90 -39.97
C ASN A 409 42.56 -37.07 -38.48
N GLU A 410 42.57 -38.30 -37.93
CA GLU A 410 42.20 -38.57 -36.52
C GLU A 410 43.04 -37.82 -35.48
N LYS A 411 44.27 -37.39 -35.81
CA LYS A 411 45.22 -36.78 -34.87
C LYS A 411 45.63 -35.34 -35.21
N GLU A 412 45.32 -34.86 -36.41
CA GLU A 412 45.76 -33.56 -36.91
C GLU A 412 44.58 -32.70 -37.36
N VAL A 413 44.67 -31.41 -37.07
CA VAL A 413 43.77 -30.38 -37.59
C VAL A 413 44.30 -29.85 -38.93
N GLU A 414 43.38 -29.50 -39.83
CA GLU A 414 43.74 -28.82 -41.07
C GLU A 414 44.16 -27.38 -40.74
N THR A 415 45.18 -26.90 -41.45
CA THR A 415 45.73 -25.56 -41.28
C THR A 415 45.64 -24.81 -42.60
N ASP A 416 45.47 -23.49 -42.53
CA ASP A 416 45.55 -22.60 -43.68
C ASP A 416 47.00 -22.39 -44.15
N GLU A 417 47.18 -21.55 -45.17
CA GLU A 417 48.50 -21.24 -45.76
C GLU A 417 49.48 -20.60 -44.76
N ASP A 418 48.96 -20.00 -43.68
CA ASP A 418 49.74 -19.38 -42.61
C ASP A 418 49.98 -20.32 -41.42
N GLY A 419 49.53 -21.59 -41.51
CA GLY A 419 49.68 -22.60 -40.47
C GLY A 419 48.66 -22.48 -39.33
N LYS A 420 47.61 -21.67 -39.48
CA LYS A 420 46.56 -21.50 -38.47
C LYS A 420 45.47 -22.55 -38.67
N ALA A 421 44.99 -23.14 -37.57
CA ALA A 421 43.95 -24.16 -37.63
C ALA A 421 42.65 -23.61 -38.23
N ILE A 422 42.07 -24.33 -39.20
CA ILE A 422 40.83 -23.95 -39.86
C ILE A 422 39.66 -24.26 -38.92
N SER A 423 38.93 -23.23 -38.49
CA SER A 423 37.70 -23.37 -37.69
C SER A 423 36.50 -23.72 -38.57
N GLU A 424 35.72 -24.72 -38.18
CA GLU A 424 34.44 -25.09 -38.82
C GLU A 424 33.23 -24.43 -38.15
N GLY A 425 33.42 -23.90 -36.94
CA GLY A 425 32.37 -23.24 -36.19
C GLY A 425 32.73 -23.14 -34.71
N ILE A 426 31.88 -22.43 -33.97
CA ILE A 426 31.98 -22.27 -32.52
C ILE A 426 30.65 -22.74 -31.93
N ASN A 427 30.69 -23.60 -30.91
CA ASN A 427 29.52 -23.82 -30.07
C ASN A 427 29.40 -22.64 -29.11
N ASP A 428 28.36 -21.86 -29.30
CA ASP A 428 28.05 -20.65 -28.52
C ASP A 428 26.68 -20.76 -27.83
N THR A 429 26.18 -21.98 -27.64
CA THR A 429 24.93 -22.26 -26.91
C THR A 429 25.13 -22.21 -25.40
N TYR A 430 24.05 -22.11 -24.63
CA TYR A 430 24.11 -22.22 -23.16
C TYR A 430 24.13 -23.67 -22.70
N GLY A 431 25.09 -24.02 -21.84
CA GLY A 431 25.15 -25.29 -21.11
C GLY A 431 24.82 -25.09 -19.64
N ALA A 432 24.16 -26.08 -19.03
CA ALA A 432 23.91 -26.09 -17.59
C ALA A 432 25.23 -26.32 -16.81
N VAL A 433 25.37 -25.68 -15.66
CA VAL A 433 26.47 -25.95 -14.73
C VAL A 433 26.12 -27.12 -13.80
N GLY A 434 27.14 -27.76 -13.21
CA GLY A 434 26.94 -28.90 -12.30
C GLY A 434 26.22 -28.55 -11.00
N GLU A 435 26.36 -27.30 -10.54
CA GLU A 435 25.68 -26.74 -9.37
C GLU A 435 25.44 -25.24 -9.59
N ASN A 436 24.27 -24.75 -9.17
CA ASN A 436 23.94 -23.33 -9.29
C ASN A 436 24.86 -22.49 -8.40
N TYR A 437 25.40 -21.40 -8.94
CA TYR A 437 26.26 -20.48 -8.19
C TYR A 437 25.45 -19.28 -7.66
N PRO A 438 25.35 -19.09 -6.32
CA PRO A 438 24.55 -18.02 -5.74
C PRO A 438 25.31 -16.68 -5.71
N LEU A 439 24.69 -15.62 -6.20
CA LEU A 439 25.21 -14.24 -6.17
C LEU A 439 24.21 -13.32 -5.48
N ARG A 440 24.62 -12.61 -4.42
CA ARG A 440 23.74 -11.63 -3.74
C ARG A 440 23.74 -10.30 -4.48
N PHE A 441 22.56 -9.71 -4.64
CA PHE A 441 22.40 -8.33 -5.14
C PHE A 441 21.68 -7.45 -4.13
N ILE A 442 22.04 -6.16 -4.12
CA ILE A 442 21.54 -5.14 -3.20
C ILE A 442 21.16 -3.92 -4.03
N PHE A 443 19.89 -3.76 -4.32
CA PHE A 443 19.38 -2.58 -5.03
C PHE A 443 18.73 -1.64 -4.05
N HIS A 444 18.88 -0.34 -4.27
CA HIS A 444 18.01 0.66 -3.70
C HIS A 444 17.28 1.39 -4.81
N ARG A 445 15.96 1.56 -4.64
CA ARG A 445 15.08 2.30 -5.55
C ARG A 445 14.70 3.62 -4.90
N HIS A 446 15.08 4.73 -5.50
CA HIS A 446 14.58 6.05 -5.10
C HIS A 446 13.43 6.42 -6.03
N ASN A 447 12.24 6.66 -5.46
CA ASN A 447 11.11 7.15 -6.22
C ASN A 447 11.03 8.68 -6.16
N SER A 448 10.95 9.28 -7.32
CA SER A 448 10.71 10.69 -7.57
C SER A 448 10.00 10.82 -8.93
N ASP A 449 9.86 12.04 -9.46
CA ASP A 449 9.39 12.23 -10.84
C ASP A 449 10.29 11.53 -11.88
N ASN A 450 11.57 11.33 -11.57
CA ASN A 450 12.53 10.58 -12.37
C ASN A 450 13.15 9.48 -11.48
N PRO A 451 12.48 8.34 -11.32
CA PRO A 451 12.85 7.37 -10.31
C PRO A 451 14.14 6.62 -10.74
N THR A 452 15.09 6.50 -9.82
CA THR A 452 16.42 5.90 -10.07
C THR A 452 16.61 4.62 -9.27
N THR A 453 17.34 3.66 -9.85
CA THR A 453 17.72 2.42 -9.16
C THR A 453 19.22 2.33 -9.12
N THR A 454 19.79 2.01 -7.96
CA THR A 454 21.23 1.89 -7.77
C THR A 454 21.58 0.54 -7.18
N LEU A 455 22.52 -0.17 -7.81
CA LEU A 455 23.15 -1.37 -7.25
C LEU A 455 24.26 -0.96 -6.29
N TYR A 456 24.28 -1.53 -5.09
CA TYR A 456 25.32 -1.29 -4.10
C TYR A 456 26.16 -2.55 -3.84
N GLN A 457 27.45 -2.34 -3.57
CA GLN A 457 28.32 -3.40 -3.05
C GLN A 457 27.98 -3.72 -1.59
N ARG A 458 27.66 -2.69 -0.81
CA ARG A 458 27.26 -2.80 0.59
C ARG A 458 26.33 -1.65 1.00
N LEU A 459 25.44 -1.93 1.95
CA LEU A 459 24.64 -0.92 2.64
C LEU A 459 24.54 -1.27 4.12
N PHE A 460 24.27 -0.25 4.93
CA PHE A 460 24.08 -0.35 6.36
C PHE A 460 22.66 0.09 6.71
N TYR A 461 22.07 -0.57 7.69
CA TYR A 461 20.79 -0.22 8.28
C TYR A 461 20.96 -0.13 9.80
N GLY A 462 20.59 1.00 10.39
CA GLY A 462 20.79 1.23 11.81
C GLY A 462 20.27 2.58 12.26
N LEU A 463 20.39 2.84 13.57
CA LEU A 463 20.00 4.12 14.15
C LEU A 463 20.91 5.24 13.63
N ARG A 464 20.33 6.37 13.23
CA ARG A 464 21.07 7.54 12.72
C ARG A 464 22.03 8.11 13.78
N LYS A 465 23.20 8.59 13.35
CA LYS A 465 24.11 9.41 14.17
C LYS A 465 23.33 10.60 14.73
N GLY A 466 23.38 10.78 16.05
CA GLY A 466 22.69 11.89 16.72
C GLY A 466 21.17 11.72 16.85
N ALA A 467 20.61 10.55 16.57
CA ALA A 467 19.19 10.29 16.74
C ALA A 467 18.71 10.60 18.17
N GLU A 468 17.73 11.51 18.30
CA GLU A 468 17.07 11.80 19.58
C GLU A 468 16.04 10.72 19.95
N LEU A 469 15.49 10.04 18.94
CA LEU A 469 14.47 9.01 19.07
C LEU A 469 15.06 7.65 18.72
N SER A 470 14.71 6.62 19.50
CA SER A 470 15.12 5.23 19.27
C SER A 470 14.51 4.60 17.99
N THR A 471 13.78 5.36 17.20
CA THR A 471 13.08 4.93 15.99
C THR A 471 13.61 5.59 14.71
N ASP A 472 14.60 6.48 14.79
CA ASP A 472 15.21 7.13 13.62
C ASP A 472 16.24 6.21 12.95
N PHE A 473 15.74 5.13 12.35
CA PHE A 473 16.55 4.20 11.56
C PHE A 473 16.73 4.72 10.14
N ILE A 474 17.94 4.56 9.61
CA ILE A 474 18.30 4.95 8.25
C ILE A 474 18.94 3.80 7.49
N ILE A 475 18.88 3.89 6.17
CA ILE A 475 19.76 3.16 5.27
C ILE A 475 20.88 4.11 4.85
N THR A 476 22.12 3.65 4.83
CA THR A 476 23.28 4.45 4.43
C THR A 476 24.32 3.60 3.71
N ASN A 477 25.13 4.22 2.85
CA ASN A 477 26.29 3.61 2.22
C ASN A 477 27.59 3.79 3.03
N ASP A 478 27.55 4.52 4.15
CA ASP A 478 28.66 4.79 5.06
C ASP A 478 28.28 4.53 6.52
N GLU A 479 28.98 3.61 7.19
CA GLU A 479 28.73 3.23 8.60
C GLU A 479 28.84 4.43 9.55
N ARG A 480 29.61 5.47 9.20
CA ARG A 480 29.78 6.67 10.03
C ARG A 480 28.50 7.47 10.20
N ALA A 481 27.52 7.29 9.32
CA ALA A 481 26.20 7.90 9.46
C ALA A 481 25.33 7.22 10.53
N LEU A 482 25.76 6.08 11.10
CA LEU A 482 25.07 5.39 12.18
C LEU A 482 25.56 5.84 13.56
N ASP A 483 24.69 5.69 14.58
CA ASP A 483 25.07 5.90 15.97
C ASP A 483 26.10 4.87 16.44
N LYS A 484 27.30 5.35 16.80
CA LYS A 484 28.43 4.53 17.27
C LYS A 484 28.05 3.66 18.47
N LYS A 485 27.17 4.13 19.35
CA LYS A 485 26.75 3.38 20.55
C LYS A 485 25.80 2.21 20.22
N SER A 486 25.11 2.30 19.08
CA SER A 486 24.07 1.36 18.67
C SER A 486 24.51 0.41 17.54
N LEU A 487 25.78 0.41 17.13
CA LEU A 487 26.31 -0.44 16.05
C LEU A 487 26.07 -1.95 16.26
N LYS A 488 26.01 -2.42 17.52
CA LYS A 488 25.68 -3.82 17.84
C LYS A 488 24.29 -4.24 17.34
N THR A 489 23.38 -3.29 17.17
CA THR A 489 22.02 -3.51 16.66
C THR A 489 21.88 -3.19 15.17
N ALA A 490 22.88 -2.55 14.57
CA ALA A 490 22.91 -2.27 13.14
C ALA A 490 23.09 -3.55 12.31
N ARG A 491 22.79 -3.46 11.03
CA ARG A 491 22.95 -4.53 10.04
C ARG A 491 23.74 -4.01 8.86
N ARG A 492 24.71 -4.80 8.41
CA ARG A 492 25.42 -4.60 7.15
C ARG A 492 25.01 -5.70 6.19
N VAL A 493 24.60 -5.31 4.99
CA VAL A 493 24.39 -6.24 3.87
C VAL A 493 25.49 -5.98 2.84
N ALA A 494 26.15 -7.02 2.35
CA ALA A 494 27.22 -6.89 1.38
C ALA A 494 27.20 -8.01 0.33
N SER A 495 27.67 -7.67 -0.87
CA SER A 495 27.86 -8.55 -2.02
C SER A 495 29.35 -8.72 -2.30
N ALA A 496 29.86 -9.93 -2.08
CA ALA A 496 31.30 -10.21 -2.16
C ALA A 496 31.85 -10.23 -3.61
N HIS A 497 31.00 -10.54 -4.58
CA HIS A 497 31.39 -10.64 -5.99
C HIS A 497 31.43 -9.28 -6.72
N LEU A 498 31.04 -8.18 -6.05
CA LEU A 498 31.08 -6.84 -6.60
C LEU A 498 32.35 -6.12 -6.12
N PRO A 499 33.00 -5.29 -6.95
CA PRO A 499 34.24 -4.59 -6.59
C PRO A 499 34.07 -3.74 -5.33
N TRP A 500 35.07 -3.78 -4.45
CA TRP A 500 35.10 -2.91 -3.29
C TRP A 500 35.67 -1.55 -3.66
N SER A 501 35.00 -0.49 -3.20
CA SER A 501 35.57 0.85 -3.15
C SER A 501 35.33 1.47 -1.78
N LYS A 502 36.19 2.42 -1.40
CA LYS A 502 36.00 3.20 -0.17
C LYS A 502 34.74 4.06 -0.24
N ALA A 503 34.51 4.72 -1.38
CA ALA A 503 33.38 5.64 -1.59
C ALA A 503 32.02 4.92 -1.63
N ASN A 504 31.95 3.70 -2.15
CA ASN A 504 30.71 2.90 -2.21
C ASN A 504 29.51 3.69 -2.79
N ALA A 505 29.75 4.45 -3.86
CA ALA A 505 28.75 5.29 -4.52
C ALA A 505 27.64 4.45 -5.21
N GLY A 506 27.86 3.15 -5.40
CA GLY A 506 26.96 2.28 -6.15
C GLY A 506 27.08 2.46 -7.67
N TRP A 507 26.27 1.69 -8.41
CA TRP A 507 26.19 1.74 -9.86
C TRP A 507 24.73 1.97 -10.26
N GLU A 508 24.48 3.06 -10.97
CA GLU A 508 23.16 3.39 -11.49
C GLU A 508 22.71 2.34 -12.52
N CYS A 509 21.46 1.92 -12.39
CA CYS A 509 20.81 1.02 -13.33
C CYS A 509 20.05 1.81 -14.40
N SER A 510 20.15 1.35 -15.64
CA SER A 510 19.29 1.80 -16.74
C SER A 510 18.05 0.88 -16.87
N GLY A 511 16.97 1.38 -17.45
CA GLY A 511 15.72 0.63 -17.62
C GLY A 511 14.76 0.83 -16.44
N GLU A 512 13.76 -0.04 -16.33
CA GLU A 512 12.69 0.07 -15.33
C GLU A 512 12.79 -1.07 -14.31
N PHE A 513 12.69 -0.72 -13.02
CA PHE A 513 12.71 -1.66 -11.91
C PHE A 513 11.27 -1.93 -11.43
N ASP A 514 10.53 -2.69 -12.24
CA ASP A 514 9.12 -3.00 -12.00
C ASP A 514 8.72 -4.33 -12.66
N LEU A 515 7.55 -4.85 -12.31
CA LEU A 515 7.02 -6.12 -12.84
C LEU A 515 6.87 -6.08 -14.37
N GLY A 516 7.29 -7.15 -15.04
CA GLY A 516 7.29 -7.27 -16.50
C GLY A 516 8.31 -6.39 -17.22
N LYS A 517 9.21 -5.71 -16.48
CA LYS A 517 10.23 -4.81 -17.03
C LYS A 517 11.63 -5.40 -16.92
N GLU A 518 12.59 -4.72 -17.55
CA GLU A 518 14.00 -5.05 -17.43
C GLU A 518 14.82 -3.87 -16.91
N THR A 519 15.80 -4.20 -16.07
CA THR A 519 16.81 -3.27 -15.58
C THR A 519 18.21 -3.82 -15.90
N THR A 520 19.13 -2.93 -16.25
CA THR A 520 20.51 -3.29 -16.57
C THR A 520 21.47 -2.42 -15.77
N VAL A 521 22.53 -3.02 -15.26
CA VAL A 521 23.60 -2.32 -14.55
C VAL A 521 24.95 -2.69 -15.14
N LYS A 522 25.83 -1.68 -15.25
CA LYS A 522 27.21 -1.86 -15.72
C LYS A 522 28.17 -1.63 -14.58
N VAL A 523 28.98 -2.64 -14.30
CA VAL A 523 30.02 -2.61 -13.27
C VAL A 523 31.36 -2.72 -13.96
N ASN A 524 32.07 -1.59 -14.04
CA ASN A 524 33.39 -1.52 -14.65
C ASN A 524 34.45 -1.57 -13.54
N LEU A 525 35.42 -2.44 -13.74
CA LEU A 525 36.58 -2.63 -12.88
C LEU A 525 37.84 -2.36 -13.70
N PRO A 526 38.52 -1.23 -13.47
CA PRO A 526 39.73 -0.86 -14.20
C PRO A 526 40.82 -1.92 -14.09
N TYR A 527 41.65 -2.01 -15.13
CA TYR A 527 42.77 -2.95 -15.19
C TYR A 527 43.79 -2.72 -14.07
N ASN A 528 43.81 -1.51 -13.50
CA ASN A 528 44.73 -1.07 -12.47
C ASN A 528 44.09 -0.86 -11.09
N ASP A 529 42.88 -1.36 -10.87
CA ASP A 529 42.29 -1.39 -9.53
C ASP A 529 43.03 -2.42 -8.66
N ARG A 530 44.05 -1.95 -7.93
CA ARG A 530 44.90 -2.78 -7.06
C ARG A 530 44.17 -3.39 -5.86
N ILE A 531 42.91 -3.02 -5.61
CA ILE A 531 42.14 -3.50 -4.47
C ILE A 531 41.22 -4.65 -4.89
N SER A 532 40.56 -4.51 -6.04
CA SER A 532 39.49 -5.41 -6.46
C SER A 532 39.76 -6.20 -7.73
N ASN A 533 40.74 -5.81 -8.56
CA ASN A 533 41.02 -6.53 -9.79
C ASN A 533 41.74 -7.87 -9.50
N PRO A 534 41.13 -9.02 -9.85
CA PRO A 534 41.67 -10.34 -9.53
C PRO A 534 42.92 -10.70 -10.35
N PHE A 535 43.26 -9.95 -11.39
CA PHE A 535 44.47 -10.17 -12.19
C PHE A 535 45.72 -9.49 -11.60
N ILE A 536 45.54 -8.59 -10.62
CA ILE A 536 46.64 -7.86 -10.01
C ILE A 536 47.11 -8.57 -8.73
N HIS A 537 48.40 -8.85 -8.65
CA HIS A 537 49.07 -9.24 -7.42
C HIS A 537 49.74 -8.01 -6.81
N ALA A 538 48.97 -7.19 -6.10
CA ALA A 538 49.38 -5.84 -5.70
C ALA A 538 50.68 -5.75 -4.87
N TYR A 539 51.13 -6.87 -4.29
CA TYR A 539 52.35 -6.96 -3.47
C TYR A 539 53.39 -7.92 -4.05
N HIS A 540 53.22 -8.38 -5.30
CA HIS A 540 54.15 -9.28 -5.97
C HIS A 540 54.73 -8.65 -7.26
N PRO A 541 56.05 -8.60 -7.43
CA PRO A 541 56.76 -7.99 -8.56
C PRO A 541 56.26 -8.31 -9.97
N ASP A 542 55.87 -9.56 -10.21
CA ASP A 542 55.66 -10.04 -11.58
C ASP A 542 54.26 -9.74 -12.16
N HIS A 543 53.35 -9.10 -11.40
CA HIS A 543 51.96 -8.82 -11.81
C HIS A 543 51.31 -7.66 -11.02
N ASP A 544 52.04 -6.60 -10.72
CA ASP A 544 51.54 -5.44 -9.96
C ASP A 544 51.14 -4.24 -10.84
N ASN A 545 51.16 -4.43 -12.17
CA ASN A 545 51.02 -3.42 -13.22
C ASN A 545 52.08 -2.31 -13.17
N LEU A 546 53.25 -2.54 -12.59
CA LEU A 546 54.35 -1.59 -12.61
C LEU A 546 55.48 -2.05 -13.53
N ASP A 547 56.25 -1.10 -14.06
CA ASP A 547 57.49 -1.43 -14.75
C ASP A 547 58.47 -2.15 -13.82
N ALA A 548 59.49 -2.80 -14.39
CA ALA A 548 60.52 -3.53 -13.62
C ALA A 548 61.31 -2.66 -12.60
N LYS A 549 61.09 -1.34 -12.57
CA LYS A 549 61.69 -0.41 -11.61
C LYS A 549 60.69 0.05 -10.55
N PHE A 550 59.44 -0.40 -10.60
CA PHE A 550 58.32 -0.01 -9.75
C PHE A 550 58.04 1.51 -9.78
N LYS A 551 58.30 2.17 -10.92
CA LYS A 551 58.18 3.64 -11.04
C LYS A 551 56.99 4.09 -11.85
N SER A 552 56.63 3.32 -12.88
CA SER A 552 55.61 3.70 -13.85
C SER A 552 54.58 2.59 -13.97
N GLU A 553 53.32 2.97 -14.09
CA GLU A 553 52.24 2.03 -14.36
C GLU A 553 52.29 1.55 -15.82
N LEU A 554 52.11 0.25 -16.01
CA LEU A 554 52.00 -0.37 -17.34
C LEU A 554 50.62 -0.12 -17.93
N ASN A 555 50.54 -0.12 -19.26
CA ASN A 555 49.27 0.02 -19.95
C ASN A 555 48.38 -1.22 -19.76
N GLN A 556 47.07 -1.02 -19.94
CA GLN A 556 46.08 -2.09 -19.94
C GLN A 556 46.45 -3.28 -20.84
N GLY A 557 46.24 -4.49 -20.34
CA GLY A 557 46.43 -5.75 -21.04
C GLY A 557 47.87 -6.26 -21.08
N TYR A 558 48.85 -5.49 -20.61
CA TYR A 558 50.24 -5.97 -20.50
C TYR A 558 50.39 -7.02 -19.39
N GLU A 559 49.85 -6.72 -18.21
CA GLU A 559 49.82 -7.67 -17.08
C GLU A 559 48.38 -7.98 -16.66
N SER A 560 47.54 -6.95 -16.58
CA SER A 560 46.15 -7.10 -16.11
C SER A 560 45.14 -6.61 -17.13
N TRP A 561 43.97 -7.25 -17.14
CA TRP A 561 42.84 -6.91 -17.99
C TRP A 561 41.85 -6.03 -17.24
N GLY A 562 41.20 -5.12 -17.96
CA GLY A 562 40.02 -4.43 -17.46
C GLY A 562 38.80 -5.35 -17.56
N ILE A 563 37.93 -5.33 -16.56
CA ILE A 563 36.74 -6.18 -16.48
C ILE A 563 35.49 -5.29 -16.55
N ASN A 564 34.66 -5.49 -17.57
CA ASN A 564 33.39 -4.78 -17.71
C ASN A 564 32.24 -5.79 -17.63
N ARG A 565 31.41 -5.67 -16.60
CA ARG A 565 30.27 -6.55 -16.38
C ARG A 565 29.00 -5.80 -16.74
N GLU A 566 28.17 -6.39 -17.58
CA GLU A 566 26.83 -5.91 -17.89
C GLU A 566 25.85 -6.97 -17.40
N MET A 567 25.01 -6.61 -16.43
CA MET A 567 24.07 -7.51 -15.78
C MET A 567 22.65 -7.00 -16.02
N THR A 568 21.79 -7.85 -16.57
CA THR A 568 20.41 -7.56 -16.90
C THR A 568 19.47 -8.46 -16.09
N PHE A 569 18.48 -7.85 -15.48
CA PHE A 569 17.43 -8.49 -14.69
C PHE A 569 16.11 -8.26 -15.42
N ARG A 570 15.50 -9.34 -15.90
CA ARG A 570 14.15 -9.32 -16.48
C ARG A 570 13.18 -9.77 -15.40
N ILE A 571 12.40 -8.84 -14.90
CA ILE A 571 11.44 -9.08 -13.82
C ILE A 571 10.18 -9.67 -14.43
N ASP A 572 9.73 -10.80 -13.88
CA ASP A 572 8.54 -11.49 -14.34
C ASP A 572 7.31 -10.57 -14.26
N GLU A 573 6.42 -10.72 -15.25
CA GLU A 573 5.07 -10.17 -15.18
C GLU A 573 4.22 -11.01 -14.19
N PRO A 574 3.18 -10.41 -13.57
CA PRO A 574 2.26 -11.19 -12.75
C PRO A 574 1.66 -12.32 -13.58
N LYS A 575 1.59 -13.53 -13.00
CA LYS A 575 0.87 -14.63 -13.64
C LYS A 575 -0.61 -14.29 -13.76
N ASP A 576 -1.27 -14.87 -14.75
CA ASP A 576 -2.70 -14.69 -15.01
C ASP A 576 -3.57 -15.49 -14.01
N ASP A 577 -3.44 -15.17 -12.73
CA ASP A 577 -4.21 -15.75 -11.64
C ASP A 577 -4.53 -14.71 -10.56
N PHE A 578 -5.57 -14.97 -9.76
CA PHE A 578 -6.04 -14.02 -8.77
C PHE A 578 -4.95 -13.61 -7.77
N ASN A 579 -4.16 -14.55 -7.26
CA ASN A 579 -3.20 -14.25 -6.19
C ASN A 579 -2.02 -13.44 -6.73
N SER A 580 -1.53 -13.78 -7.93
CA SER A 580 -0.43 -13.06 -8.56
C SER A 580 -0.82 -11.62 -8.93
N LEU A 581 -2.02 -11.41 -9.49
CA LEU A 581 -2.48 -10.08 -9.91
C LEU A 581 -2.79 -9.11 -8.76
N VAL A 582 -3.22 -9.64 -7.60
CA VAL A 582 -3.57 -8.79 -6.43
C VAL A 582 -2.39 -8.56 -5.49
N SER A 583 -1.24 -9.19 -5.74
CA SER A 583 -0.06 -9.07 -4.90
C SER A 583 0.52 -7.66 -4.96
N VAL A 584 1.01 -7.16 -3.82
CA VAL A 584 1.58 -5.80 -3.70
C VAL A 584 3.10 -5.78 -3.98
N GLY A 585 3.65 -6.79 -4.66
CA GLY A 585 5.01 -6.72 -5.20
C GLY A 585 6.09 -6.49 -4.14
N ARG A 586 6.07 -7.26 -3.03
CA ARG A 586 7.17 -7.23 -2.02
C ARG A 586 8.36 -8.10 -2.42
N GLN A 587 8.22 -8.84 -3.51
CA GLN A 587 9.18 -9.77 -4.04
C GLN A 587 9.18 -9.68 -5.57
N PHE A 588 10.35 -9.62 -6.17
CA PHE A 588 10.55 -9.71 -7.61
C PHE A 588 11.32 -10.98 -7.92
N SER A 589 10.85 -11.73 -8.91
CA SER A 589 11.57 -12.85 -9.50
C SER A 589 11.77 -12.63 -10.99
N GLY A 590 12.68 -13.40 -11.58
CA GLY A 590 12.77 -13.51 -13.02
C GLY A 590 14.13 -13.99 -13.51
N GLU A 591 14.47 -13.63 -14.75
CA GLU A 591 15.70 -14.08 -15.38
C GLU A 591 16.85 -13.09 -15.16
N PHE A 592 18.02 -13.66 -14.87
CA PHE A 592 19.28 -12.94 -14.83
C PHE A 592 20.13 -13.30 -16.04
N HIS A 593 20.73 -12.29 -16.68
CA HIS A 593 21.68 -12.44 -17.77
C HIS A 593 22.91 -11.58 -17.49
N GLU A 594 24.10 -12.13 -17.66
CA GLU A 594 25.36 -11.42 -17.46
C GLU A 594 26.25 -11.58 -18.68
N LYS A 595 26.88 -10.47 -19.09
CA LYS A 595 28.02 -10.43 -19.99
C LYS A 595 29.23 -9.88 -19.25
N VAL A 596 30.30 -10.66 -19.18
CA VAL A 596 31.61 -10.22 -18.67
C VAL A 596 32.53 -10.01 -19.86
N GLU A 597 32.92 -8.77 -20.13
CA GLU A 597 33.87 -8.41 -21.19
C GLU A 597 35.24 -8.05 -20.57
N LEU A 598 36.24 -8.87 -20.86
CA LEU A 598 37.64 -8.59 -20.59
C LEU A 598 38.19 -7.71 -21.71
N THR A 599 38.91 -6.65 -21.32
CA THR A 599 39.54 -5.68 -22.23
C THR A 599 41.05 -5.69 -22.04
N GLY A 600 41.77 -6.04 -23.11
CA GLY A 600 43.23 -6.24 -23.14
C GLY A 600 43.97 -5.10 -23.86
N VAL A 601 45.09 -5.40 -24.50
CA VAL A 601 45.91 -4.39 -25.19
C VAL A 601 45.21 -3.90 -26.45
N GLY A 602 45.15 -2.58 -26.64
CA GLY A 602 44.61 -1.97 -27.84
C GLY A 602 43.11 -2.25 -28.02
N VAL A 603 42.75 -3.06 -29.02
CA VAL A 603 41.35 -3.42 -29.35
C VAL A 603 40.97 -4.82 -28.89
N GLU A 604 41.86 -5.51 -28.17
CA GLU A 604 41.63 -6.88 -27.74
C GLU A 604 40.51 -6.97 -26.71
N LYS A 605 39.55 -7.86 -26.99
CA LYS A 605 38.38 -8.09 -26.14
C LYS A 605 38.00 -9.55 -26.13
N LYS A 606 37.57 -10.04 -24.96
CA LYS A 606 36.96 -11.37 -24.83
C LYS A 606 35.72 -11.29 -23.95
N ALA A 607 34.62 -11.90 -24.39
CA ALA A 607 33.35 -11.85 -23.68
C ALA A 607 32.89 -13.24 -23.23
N TYR A 608 32.35 -13.31 -22.03
CA TYR A 608 31.74 -14.49 -21.42
C TYR A 608 30.30 -14.18 -21.03
N HIS A 609 29.43 -15.18 -21.10
CA HIS A 609 28.02 -15.01 -20.80
C HIS A 609 27.52 -16.06 -19.81
N ALA A 610 26.69 -15.62 -18.87
CA ALA A 610 26.03 -16.46 -17.89
C ALA A 610 24.55 -16.08 -17.78
N LYS A 611 23.71 -17.03 -17.37
CA LYS A 611 22.31 -16.76 -17.04
C LYS A 611 21.83 -17.57 -15.84
N GLY A 612 20.78 -17.09 -15.20
CA GLY A 612 20.21 -17.69 -14.01
C GLY A 612 18.80 -17.19 -13.73
N ILE A 613 18.31 -17.53 -12.56
CA ILE A 613 17.06 -17.00 -12.01
C ILE A 613 17.37 -16.16 -10.78
N PHE A 614 16.59 -15.11 -10.53
CA PHE A 614 16.75 -14.30 -9.34
C PHE A 614 15.47 -14.23 -8.53
N GLU A 615 15.67 -13.94 -7.25
CA GLU A 615 14.62 -13.52 -6.33
C GLU A 615 15.15 -12.36 -5.49
N LEU A 616 14.42 -11.25 -5.48
CA LEU A 616 14.70 -10.04 -4.71
C LEU A 616 13.54 -9.76 -3.77
N ASN A 617 13.83 -9.47 -2.52
CA ASN A 617 12.84 -9.12 -1.52
C ASN A 617 13.01 -7.67 -1.09
N ARG A 618 11.89 -6.93 -1.00
CA ARG A 618 11.89 -5.57 -0.45
C ARG A 618 11.95 -5.65 1.07
N VAL A 619 13.11 -5.35 1.62
CA VAL A 619 13.39 -5.48 3.06
C VAL A 619 13.20 -4.15 3.82
N ASN A 620 13.10 -3.04 3.11
CA ASN A 620 12.83 -1.71 3.68
C ASN A 620 12.20 -0.78 2.63
N GLU A 621 11.34 0.14 3.05
CA GLU A 621 10.54 1.02 2.17
C GLU A 621 11.08 2.47 2.12
N SER A 622 12.17 2.78 2.82
CA SER A 622 12.72 4.15 2.90
C SER A 622 13.17 4.63 1.53
N ASN A 623 12.66 5.80 1.12
CA ASN A 623 12.95 6.35 -0.20
C ASN A 623 14.39 6.83 -0.39
N GLU A 624 15.13 7.01 0.70
CA GLU A 624 16.47 7.61 0.68
C GLU A 624 17.54 6.64 1.17
N VAL A 625 18.73 6.74 0.56
CA VAL A 625 19.99 6.31 1.17
C VAL A 625 20.64 7.56 1.74
N VAL A 626 20.76 7.63 3.06
CA VAL A 626 21.29 8.80 3.77
C VAL A 626 22.81 8.82 3.64
N GLU A 627 23.34 9.90 3.08
CA GLU A 627 24.78 10.14 3.03
C GLU A 627 25.32 10.54 4.41
N TYR A 628 26.61 10.31 4.62
CA TYR A 628 27.28 10.77 5.83
C TYR A 628 27.53 12.28 5.76
N ASP A 629 27.03 13.02 6.75
CA ASP A 629 27.31 14.44 6.91
C ASP A 629 28.58 14.66 7.75
N ASP A 630 29.64 15.12 7.08
CA ASP A 630 30.93 15.49 7.69
C ASP A 630 30.88 16.83 8.44
N SER A 631 29.77 17.58 8.39
CA SER A 631 29.64 18.91 9.02
C SER A 631 29.42 18.87 10.53
N ASP A 632 29.01 17.73 11.08
CA ASP A 632 28.88 17.54 12.52
C ASP A 632 30.24 17.20 13.15
N PRO A 633 30.82 18.08 14.00
CA PRO A 633 32.11 17.82 14.63
C PRO A 633 32.00 16.52 15.42
N GLU A 634 32.90 15.57 15.15
CA GLU A 634 33.09 14.44 16.05
C GLU A 634 33.34 15.02 17.46
N PRO A 635 32.59 14.61 18.50
CA PRO A 635 33.00 14.92 19.85
C PRO A 635 34.40 14.34 19.99
N ALA A 636 35.38 15.19 20.31
CA ALA A 636 36.79 14.81 20.42
C ALA A 636 36.87 13.50 21.22
N GLY A 637 37.13 12.40 20.52
CA GLY A 637 37.28 11.10 21.14
C GLY A 637 38.48 11.20 22.06
N GLU A 638 38.31 10.78 23.32
CA GLU A 638 39.45 10.38 24.13
C GLU A 638 40.26 9.39 23.29
N VAL A 639 41.49 9.78 23.00
CA VAL A 639 42.50 8.94 22.36
C VAL A 639 42.54 7.64 23.19
N PRO A 640 42.36 6.46 22.57
CA PRO A 640 42.60 5.21 23.27
C PRO A 640 44.05 5.29 23.78
N GLU A 641 44.21 5.16 25.10
CA GLU A 641 45.53 5.09 25.74
C GLU A 641 46.37 4.10 24.93
N GLN A 642 47.43 4.60 24.30
CA GLN A 642 48.42 3.76 23.62
C GLN A 642 48.84 2.70 24.63
N ALA A 643 48.69 1.43 24.26
CA ALA A 643 49.32 0.36 25.00
C ALA A 643 50.81 0.69 25.08
N ASP A 644 51.31 0.86 26.31
CA ASP A 644 52.72 1.12 26.58
C ASP A 644 53.59 0.13 25.79
N GLU A 645 54.36 0.66 24.85
CA GLU A 645 55.45 -0.09 24.24
C GLU A 645 56.44 -0.43 25.36
N GLU A 646 56.56 -1.72 25.66
CA GLU A 646 57.57 -2.25 26.56
C GLU A 646 58.95 -1.92 25.96
N GLN A 647 59.58 -0.86 26.47
CA GLN A 647 60.96 -0.51 26.17
C GLN A 647 61.87 -1.64 26.63
N VAL A 648 62.38 -2.41 25.67
CA VAL A 648 63.54 -3.27 25.90
C VAL A 648 64.78 -2.38 25.90
N ASP A 649 65.30 -2.14 27.11
CA ASP A 649 66.53 -1.41 27.35
C ASP A 649 67.72 -2.17 26.72
N VAL A 650 68.35 -1.56 25.72
CA VAL A 650 69.58 -2.07 25.09
C VAL A 650 70.75 -1.67 25.97
N GLN A 651 71.39 -2.64 26.63
CA GLN A 651 72.71 -2.43 27.23
C GLN A 651 73.80 -2.60 26.19
N ASP A 652 74.57 -1.54 26.00
CA ASP A 652 75.78 -1.49 25.18
C ASP A 652 76.84 -2.50 25.63
N GLY A 653 77.38 -3.24 24.66
CA GLY A 653 78.55 -4.10 24.79
C GLY A 653 79.08 -4.51 23.43
N ASP A 654 79.82 -3.60 22.78
CA ASP A 654 80.65 -3.84 21.58
C ASP A 654 82.05 -4.37 22.02
N PRO A 655 82.94 -4.90 21.15
CA PRO A 655 82.77 -5.60 19.87
C PRO A 655 83.52 -6.95 19.83
N GLU A 656 83.13 -7.88 18.97
CA GLU A 656 84.13 -8.71 18.25
C GLU A 656 83.55 -9.20 16.91
N THR A 657 84.26 -8.86 15.84
CA THR A 657 84.13 -9.43 14.49
C THR A 657 85.42 -10.22 14.22
N PRO A 658 85.53 -10.98 13.12
CA PRO A 658 84.58 -11.92 12.50
C PRO A 658 85.28 -13.27 12.21
N ASP A 659 84.55 -14.34 11.87
CA ASP A 659 85.14 -15.37 11.00
C ASP A 659 84.12 -16.01 10.06
N THR A 660 84.68 -16.36 8.92
CA THR A 660 84.17 -16.58 7.59
C THR A 660 84.04 -18.07 7.28
N GLY A 661 83.20 -18.38 6.28
CA GLY A 661 83.21 -19.67 5.58
C GLY A 661 82.13 -20.62 6.09
N GLY A 662 81.30 -21.26 5.27
CA GLY A 662 81.49 -21.58 3.85
C GLY A 662 81.25 -23.08 3.68
N ASP A 663 80.47 -23.43 2.65
CA ASP A 663 80.16 -24.78 2.15
C ASP A 663 79.40 -25.71 3.12
N GLY A 664 78.47 -26.55 2.70
CA GLY A 664 78.19 -27.11 1.38
C GLY A 664 77.69 -28.56 1.58
N ASN A 665 77.02 -29.10 0.55
CA ASN A 665 76.52 -30.46 0.38
C ASN A 665 75.19 -30.82 1.05
N GLU A 666 74.12 -31.08 0.29
CA GLU A 666 73.82 -32.20 -0.64
C GLU A 666 73.04 -33.32 0.07
N LYS A 667 71.85 -33.58 -0.52
CA LYS A 667 70.90 -34.69 -0.41
C LYS A 667 71.52 -36.11 -0.27
N PRO A 668 70.70 -37.19 -0.21
CA PRO A 668 69.37 -37.43 0.38
C PRO A 668 69.43 -38.69 1.28
N ASP A 669 68.31 -39.21 1.79
CA ASP A 669 68.00 -40.65 1.67
C ASP A 669 66.60 -40.99 2.21
N ASP A 670 66.01 -41.95 1.52
CA ASP A 670 64.73 -42.62 1.72
C ASP A 670 64.68 -43.35 3.08
N ASP A 671 63.48 -43.50 3.66
CA ASP A 671 63.10 -44.81 4.21
C ASP A 671 61.58 -44.99 4.31
N GLU A 672 61.21 -46.24 4.07
CA GLU A 672 59.87 -46.82 3.97
C GLU A 672 59.14 -46.88 5.33
N GLY A 673 57.82 -47.03 5.30
CA GLY A 673 57.03 -47.30 6.50
C GLY A 673 55.54 -47.44 6.27
N ASP A 674 55.14 -48.63 5.82
CA ASP A 674 53.77 -49.17 5.82
C ASP A 674 53.02 -48.96 7.15
N GLY A 675 51.69 -48.84 7.09
CA GLY A 675 50.85 -48.90 8.29
C GLY A 675 49.36 -48.57 8.12
N ASP A 676 48.64 -49.47 7.44
CA ASP A 676 47.27 -49.97 7.69
C ASP A 676 46.34 -49.30 8.74
N GLY A 677 45.02 -49.34 8.44
CA GLY A 677 43.95 -49.36 9.45
C GLY A 677 42.92 -48.23 9.39
N GLY A 678 41.71 -48.54 8.90
CA GLY A 678 40.62 -47.59 8.71
C GLY A 678 39.75 -47.25 9.92
N ASP A 679 38.87 -46.27 9.70
CA ASP A 679 37.40 -46.34 9.81
C ASP A 679 36.79 -45.16 9.03
#